data_AF-A0A959BGI3-F1
#
_entry.id   AF-A0A959BGI3-F1
#
_cell.length_a   1.000
_cell.length_b   1.000
_cell.length_c   1.000
_cell.angle_alpha   90.00
_cell.angle_beta   90.00
_cell.angle_gamma   90.00
#
_symmetry.space_group_name_H-M   'P 1'
#
loop_
_entity.id
_entity.type
_entity.pdbx_description
1 polymer ?
#
loop_
_entity_poly.entity_id
_entity_poly.type
_entity_poly.pdbx_seq_one_letter_code
_entity_poly.pdbx_strand_id
1 'polypeptide(L)'
;MLEIRGHARGGQGMVTAFEILAKIFSKLGNFQVQAFPAFGVERTGAPIQAFLRVAKKEILNRSNIYQPNLVVVFDESLLEQVPVFDGLRESGAVLINTERPVEAFAGLNRAAYTVPATRLSTDLGLGSKSLPIVNAAMIGALARIFEVSLEIVQQAIKENVPAKPEANMEAAAQALRSVSGPNGRNQYLIEALHAKPARATKKLEDLDFDIPAEITGLEAPSWSEPLSKNKTGNWRMITPTYDVRPAPCNSSCPAGTDVRGFVRLTSEKRFDEAYELINRFNPFPSICGRVCPNFCEQNCNRNELDRGLNIGAIERFLGDRAAAAAGEEPAEVRHEERVAIIGSGPAGLTAALRLCEKGYATTVFEALPYAGGMMRTGIPRFRLPDEVLGREIQRIEQRGVKIELNKKVSVESLAGRFEAIITATGSHIGSPLRIEGEEFARDGINFLREFKLDHDTDGLHKGQEVAIIGGGNTAIDVARTLLRLGAVPTIYYRRTIREMPAIPQEVKEALLEGVRIEFLSAPVALAPAGPAKVALTLIKMEMGEPDQSGRRRPIPVPGSEQIILVDRVIKAIGQRSDLFALGPQPVEPKQGYIELESGASVFCAGDMAWGGTVAEAIGSGNKVAEEVHAYLRGQPYHEEETLPEVVLPKDINYSYYLPMARHYNKLHHARSLAGDFSEVSKGMDEEEVVAETARCLHCGECFSCGNCYNFCPDAAIHVDEEGRLRIDYDYCKGCGICVQECPCSAMQFQLTEAVL
;
A
#
# COMPACT_ATOMS: atom_id res chain seq x y z
N MET A 1 -10.58 31.88 -42.13
CA MET A 1 -10.53 30.46 -41.76
C MET A 1 -11.86 30.15 -41.12
N LEU A 2 -12.50 29.10 -41.62
CA LEU A 2 -13.74 28.60 -41.05
C LEU A 2 -13.39 27.71 -39.84
N GLU A 3 -14.04 27.97 -38.72
CA GLU A 3 -13.90 27.20 -37.49
C GLU A 3 -15.27 26.69 -37.04
N ILE A 4 -15.41 25.37 -36.92
CA ILE A 4 -16.66 24.70 -36.54
C ILE A 4 -16.44 23.95 -35.23
N ARG A 5 -17.35 24.14 -34.27
CA ARG A 5 -17.36 23.40 -33.00
C ARG A 5 -18.62 22.54 -32.91
N GLY A 6 -18.43 21.24 -32.81
CA GLY A 6 -19.47 20.26 -32.57
C GLY A 6 -19.63 19.95 -31.09
N HIS A 7 -20.87 19.73 -30.66
CA HIS A 7 -21.22 19.15 -29.36
C HIS A 7 -22.14 17.94 -29.57
N ALA A 8 -21.83 16.82 -28.92
CA ALA A 8 -22.61 15.58 -29.02
C ALA A 8 -22.53 14.78 -27.72
N ARG A 9 -23.32 13.71 -27.62
CA ARG A 9 -23.09 12.64 -26.65
C ARG A 9 -22.16 11.58 -27.22
N GLY A 10 -21.28 11.03 -26.38
CA GLY A 10 -20.40 9.93 -26.77
C GLY A 10 -21.19 8.78 -27.38
N GLY A 11 -20.82 8.34 -28.60
CA GLY A 11 -21.51 7.28 -29.33
C GLY A 11 -22.44 7.74 -30.48
N GLN A 12 -22.70 9.04 -30.64
CA GLN A 12 -23.56 9.58 -31.71
C GLN A 12 -22.85 9.81 -33.07
N GLY A 13 -21.55 9.48 -33.15
CA GLY A 13 -20.77 9.53 -34.39
C GLY A 13 -20.28 10.91 -34.83
N MET A 14 -20.26 11.91 -33.93
CA MET A 14 -19.81 13.28 -34.26
C MET A 14 -18.35 13.36 -34.72
N VAL A 15 -17.44 12.62 -34.08
CA VAL A 15 -16.01 12.61 -34.47
C VAL A 15 -15.86 12.14 -35.93
N THR A 16 -16.51 11.02 -36.26
CA THR A 16 -16.57 10.49 -37.61
C THR A 16 -17.22 11.48 -38.58
N ALA A 17 -18.27 12.19 -38.16
CA ALA A 17 -18.89 13.22 -39.00
C ALA A 17 -17.92 14.36 -39.35
N PHE A 18 -17.16 14.85 -38.37
CA PHE A 18 -16.18 15.93 -38.55
C PHE A 18 -14.99 15.50 -39.41
N GLU A 19 -14.53 14.26 -39.29
CA GLU A 19 -13.51 13.69 -40.17
C GLU A 19 -14.00 13.56 -41.62
N ILE A 20 -15.23 13.10 -41.83
CA ILE A 20 -15.82 12.99 -43.17
C ILE A 20 -16.02 14.37 -43.79
N LEU A 21 -16.49 15.35 -43.01
CA LEU A 21 -16.60 16.74 -43.46
C LEU A 21 -15.25 17.33 -43.84
N ALA A 22 -14.19 17.05 -43.07
CA ALA A 22 -12.83 17.46 -43.43
C ALA A 22 -12.42 16.89 -44.80
N LYS A 23 -12.69 15.60 -45.03
CA LYS A 23 -12.43 14.94 -46.33
C LYS A 23 -13.25 15.56 -47.47
N ILE A 24 -14.51 15.90 -47.22
CA ILE A 24 -15.37 16.60 -48.19
C ILE A 24 -14.76 17.97 -48.54
N PHE A 25 -14.42 18.80 -47.54
CA PHE A 25 -13.81 20.11 -47.79
C PHE A 25 -12.46 20.03 -48.49
N SER A 26 -11.65 19.02 -48.16
CA SER A 26 -10.37 18.77 -48.85
C SER A 26 -10.54 18.36 -50.32
N LYS A 27 -11.69 17.79 -50.70
CA LYS A 27 -12.02 17.41 -52.09
C LYS A 27 -12.73 18.52 -52.88
N LEU A 28 -13.39 19.47 -52.20
CA LEU A 28 -14.13 20.57 -52.82
C LEU A 28 -13.25 21.74 -53.31
N GLY A 29 -11.96 21.78 -52.94
CA GLY A 29 -11.00 22.79 -53.41
C GLY A 29 -9.62 22.64 -52.77
N ASN A 30 -8.69 23.57 -53.05
CA ASN A 30 -7.37 23.65 -52.40
C ASN A 30 -7.47 24.14 -50.94
N PHE A 31 -8.23 23.44 -50.11
CA PHE A 31 -8.36 23.72 -48.69
C PHE A 31 -7.48 22.78 -47.88
N GLN A 32 -6.76 23.35 -46.93
CA GLN A 32 -6.17 22.66 -45.79
C GLN A 32 -7.27 22.48 -44.74
N VAL A 33 -7.33 21.28 -44.15
CA VAL A 33 -8.34 20.92 -43.17
C VAL A 33 -7.69 20.33 -41.92
N GLN A 34 -8.29 20.58 -40.77
CA GLN A 34 -7.87 20.00 -39.50
C GLN A 34 -9.13 19.62 -38.72
N ALA A 35 -9.34 18.33 -38.48
CA ALA A 35 -10.39 17.81 -37.62
C ALA A 35 -9.78 17.05 -36.45
N PHE A 36 -10.27 17.31 -35.24
CA PHE A 36 -9.81 16.61 -34.04
C PHE A 36 -10.89 16.65 -32.95
N PRO A 37 -10.99 15.61 -32.12
CA PRO A 37 -11.93 15.58 -31.01
C PRO A 37 -11.34 16.21 -29.75
N ALA A 38 -12.20 16.55 -28.79
CA ALA A 38 -11.84 16.85 -27.41
C ALA A 38 -12.84 16.19 -26.45
N PHE A 39 -12.35 15.26 -25.64
CA PHE A 39 -13.10 14.54 -24.61
C PHE A 39 -12.15 14.08 -23.50
N GLY A 40 -12.67 13.96 -22.26
CA GLY A 40 -11.95 13.39 -21.11
C GLY A 40 -11.99 11.86 -21.08
N VAL A 41 -11.68 11.24 -19.94
CA VAL A 41 -11.73 9.77 -19.71
C VAL A 41 -13.15 9.17 -19.68
N GLU A 42 -14.14 9.84 -20.27
CA GLU A 42 -15.56 9.58 -20.03
C GLU A 42 -16.19 8.51 -20.96
N ARG A 43 -17.27 7.86 -20.47
CA ARG A 43 -17.98 6.72 -21.10
C ARG A 43 -19.02 7.19 -22.14
N THR A 44 -19.55 6.25 -22.94
CA THR A 44 -20.69 6.46 -23.86
C THR A 44 -21.83 7.26 -23.20
N GLY A 45 -22.34 8.29 -23.88
CA GLY A 45 -23.41 9.17 -23.37
C GLY A 45 -22.96 10.50 -22.76
N ALA A 46 -21.68 10.65 -22.39
CA ALA A 46 -21.12 11.90 -21.88
C ALA A 46 -21.08 13.01 -22.94
N PRO A 47 -21.22 14.30 -22.56
CA PRO A 47 -20.98 15.43 -23.46
C PRO A 47 -19.54 15.41 -24.00
N ILE A 48 -19.40 15.50 -25.32
CA ILE A 48 -18.10 15.55 -26.01
C ILE A 48 -18.09 16.68 -27.04
N GLN A 49 -16.88 17.11 -27.41
CA GLN A 49 -16.66 18.11 -28.43
C GLN A 49 -15.83 17.59 -29.60
N ALA A 50 -16.05 18.16 -30.78
CA ALA A 50 -15.19 17.97 -31.93
C ALA A 50 -14.99 19.30 -32.66
N PHE A 51 -13.83 19.46 -33.28
CA PHE A 51 -13.42 20.71 -33.90
C PHE A 51 -13.06 20.45 -35.36
N LEU A 52 -13.45 21.37 -36.24
CA LEU A 52 -13.07 21.37 -37.64
C LEU A 52 -12.61 22.78 -38.06
N ARG A 53 -11.40 22.86 -38.61
CA ARG A 53 -10.88 24.07 -39.26
C ARG A 53 -10.71 23.84 -40.75
N VAL A 54 -11.04 24.86 -41.54
CA VAL A 54 -10.88 24.86 -43.00
C VAL A 54 -10.29 26.20 -43.45
N ALA A 55 -9.19 26.15 -44.21
CA ALA A 55 -8.49 27.33 -44.71
C ALA A 55 -7.80 27.08 -46.06
N LYS A 56 -7.60 28.12 -46.87
CA LYS A 56 -6.79 28.05 -48.12
C LYS A 56 -5.27 27.99 -47.90
N LYS A 57 -4.81 28.26 -46.68
CA LYS A 57 -3.40 28.25 -46.28
C LYS A 57 -3.20 27.26 -45.14
N GLU A 58 -1.94 26.93 -44.86
CA GLU A 58 -1.56 26.03 -43.78
C GLU A 58 -2.17 26.43 -42.42
N ILE A 59 -2.67 25.44 -41.68
CA ILE A 59 -3.29 25.60 -40.37
C ILE A 59 -2.25 25.22 -39.31
N LEU A 60 -1.67 26.23 -38.65
CA LEU A 60 -0.63 26.03 -37.62
C LEU A 60 -1.20 25.94 -36.20
N ASN A 61 -2.43 26.42 -35.98
CA ASN A 61 -3.07 26.41 -34.67
C ASN A 61 -3.61 25.00 -34.35
N ARG A 62 -3.22 24.43 -33.20
CA ARG A 62 -3.67 23.11 -32.72
C ARG A 62 -4.55 23.17 -31.47
N SER A 63 -4.87 24.36 -30.97
CA SER A 63 -5.72 24.54 -29.79
C SER A 63 -7.19 24.27 -30.09
N ASN A 64 -8.02 24.08 -29.07
CA ASN A 64 -9.48 24.00 -29.20
C ASN A 64 -10.07 25.26 -29.87
N ILE A 65 -11.26 25.13 -30.47
CA ILE A 65 -11.97 26.26 -31.07
C ILE A 65 -12.85 26.90 -30.00
N TYR A 66 -12.37 28.00 -29.43
CA TYR A 66 -13.12 28.80 -28.45
C TYR A 66 -14.08 29.80 -29.11
N GLN A 67 -13.74 30.28 -30.32
CA GLN A 67 -14.54 31.27 -31.05
C GLN A 67 -15.03 30.77 -32.42
N PRO A 68 -15.98 29.81 -32.47
CA PRO A 68 -16.42 29.19 -33.72
C PRO A 68 -17.20 30.16 -34.61
N ASN A 69 -17.13 29.94 -35.93
CA ASN A 69 -18.04 30.51 -36.91
C ASN A 69 -19.37 29.75 -36.96
N LEU A 70 -19.33 28.43 -36.71
CA LEU A 70 -20.50 27.55 -36.69
C LEU A 70 -20.45 26.62 -35.47
N VAL A 71 -21.53 26.58 -34.70
CA VAL A 71 -21.75 25.56 -33.67
C VAL A 71 -22.72 24.51 -34.20
N VAL A 72 -22.38 23.24 -34.02
CA VAL A 72 -23.21 22.10 -34.45
C VAL A 72 -23.58 21.25 -33.24
N VAL A 73 -24.86 21.09 -32.97
CA VAL A 73 -25.37 20.35 -31.81
C VAL A 73 -26.03 19.07 -32.31
N PHE A 74 -25.43 17.92 -31.98
CA PHE A 74 -25.90 16.59 -32.40
C PHE A 74 -27.00 16.04 -31.47
N ASP A 75 -27.15 16.60 -30.28
CA ASP A 75 -28.15 16.21 -29.29
C ASP A 75 -28.71 17.43 -28.58
N GLU A 76 -30.01 17.65 -28.71
CA GLU A 76 -30.71 18.80 -28.14
C GLU A 76 -30.60 18.87 -26.61
N SER A 77 -30.48 17.75 -25.90
CA SER A 77 -30.39 17.76 -24.43
C SER A 77 -29.16 18.48 -23.90
N LEU A 78 -28.14 18.70 -24.75
CA LEU A 78 -26.93 19.43 -24.37
C LEU A 78 -27.16 20.94 -24.22
N LEU A 79 -28.22 21.48 -24.82
CA LEU A 79 -28.55 22.91 -24.73
C LEU A 79 -28.79 23.37 -23.29
N GLU A 80 -29.27 22.48 -22.43
CA GLU A 80 -29.56 22.75 -21.02
C GLU A 80 -28.44 22.33 -20.07
N GLN A 81 -27.49 21.51 -20.54
CA GLN A 81 -26.49 20.86 -19.68
C GLN A 81 -25.11 21.50 -19.76
N VAL A 82 -24.75 22.05 -20.92
CA VAL A 82 -23.44 22.65 -21.14
C VAL A 82 -23.58 23.94 -21.95
N PRO A 83 -22.70 24.93 -21.77
CA PRO A 83 -22.80 26.21 -22.45
C PRO A 83 -22.38 26.10 -23.92
N VAL A 84 -23.22 25.46 -24.75
CA VAL A 84 -22.85 25.07 -26.13
C VAL A 84 -22.52 26.26 -27.03
N PHE A 85 -23.06 27.44 -26.72
CA PHE A 85 -22.94 28.66 -27.54
C PHE A 85 -21.79 29.58 -27.10
N ASP A 86 -21.06 29.26 -26.02
CA ASP A 86 -20.03 30.14 -25.48
C ASP A 86 -18.93 30.45 -26.49
N GLY A 87 -18.67 31.74 -26.70
CA GLY A 87 -17.68 32.23 -27.66
C GLY A 87 -18.11 32.14 -29.12
N LEU A 88 -19.32 31.68 -29.44
CA LEU A 88 -19.84 31.78 -30.81
C LEU A 88 -19.81 33.25 -31.27
N ARG A 89 -19.16 33.49 -32.41
CA ARG A 89 -19.00 34.85 -32.96
C ARG A 89 -20.37 35.48 -33.22
N GLU A 90 -20.50 36.81 -33.11
CA GLU A 90 -21.77 37.54 -33.29
C GLU A 90 -22.44 37.32 -34.67
N SER A 91 -21.62 37.09 -35.72
CA SER A 91 -22.13 36.74 -37.06
C SER A 91 -22.21 35.23 -37.31
N GLY A 92 -21.95 34.44 -36.28
CA GLY A 92 -21.92 32.99 -36.32
C GLY A 92 -23.29 32.37 -36.57
N ALA A 93 -23.24 31.08 -36.88
CA ALA A 93 -24.43 30.28 -37.12
C ALA A 93 -24.50 29.09 -36.16
N VAL A 94 -25.70 28.55 -35.99
CA VAL A 94 -25.96 27.31 -35.23
C VAL A 94 -26.72 26.31 -36.07
N LEU A 95 -26.35 25.03 -36.00
CA LEU A 95 -27.13 23.91 -36.51
C LEU A 95 -27.48 22.97 -35.35
N ILE A 96 -28.76 22.70 -35.13
CA ILE A 96 -29.25 21.91 -33.99
C ILE A 96 -30.03 20.71 -34.50
N ASN A 97 -29.67 19.51 -34.02
CA ASN A 97 -30.49 18.32 -34.19
C ASN A 97 -31.70 18.37 -33.25
N THR A 98 -32.87 18.73 -33.79
CA THR A 98 -34.12 18.89 -33.04
C THR A 98 -35.32 18.82 -33.98
N GLU A 99 -36.47 18.43 -33.43
CA GLU A 99 -37.77 18.52 -34.11
C GLU A 99 -38.46 19.88 -33.88
N ARG A 100 -37.92 20.72 -32.99
CA ARG A 100 -38.46 22.06 -32.75
C ARG A 100 -38.30 22.94 -33.99
N PRO A 101 -39.28 23.82 -34.26
CA PRO A 101 -39.21 24.75 -35.36
C PRO A 101 -38.07 25.77 -35.13
N VAL A 102 -37.46 26.28 -36.20
CA VAL A 102 -36.26 27.14 -36.12
C VAL A 102 -36.51 28.44 -35.35
N GLU A 103 -37.75 28.91 -35.31
CA GLU A 103 -38.23 30.08 -34.57
C GLU A 103 -38.04 29.90 -33.05
N ALA A 104 -38.00 28.67 -32.55
CA ALA A 104 -37.72 28.36 -31.15
C ALA A 104 -36.29 28.76 -30.72
N PHE A 105 -35.42 29.03 -31.70
CA PHE A 105 -34.01 29.38 -31.53
C PHE A 105 -33.73 30.81 -32.02
N ALA A 106 -34.79 31.62 -32.21
CA ALA A 106 -34.68 33.03 -32.56
C ALA A 106 -33.90 33.81 -31.48
N GLY A 107 -32.94 34.64 -31.89
CA GLY A 107 -32.13 35.45 -30.99
C GLY A 107 -30.82 34.80 -30.50
N LEU A 108 -30.54 33.54 -30.83
CA LEU A 108 -29.29 32.87 -30.42
C LEU A 108 -28.04 33.32 -31.17
N ASN A 109 -28.17 33.75 -32.44
CA ASN A 109 -27.14 34.39 -33.27
C ASN A 109 -27.70 34.75 -34.67
N ARG A 110 -26.89 35.34 -35.57
CA ARG A 110 -27.34 35.81 -36.91
C ARG A 110 -28.04 34.76 -37.80
N ALA A 111 -27.77 33.47 -37.64
CA ALA A 111 -28.45 32.41 -38.38
C ALA A 111 -28.59 31.12 -37.57
N ALA A 112 -29.82 30.58 -37.49
CA ALA A 112 -30.11 29.30 -36.87
C ALA A 112 -30.65 28.31 -37.91
N TYR A 113 -30.26 27.05 -37.76
CA TYR A 113 -30.73 25.93 -38.57
C TYR A 113 -31.15 24.78 -37.65
N THR A 114 -32.24 24.11 -37.98
CA THR A 114 -32.68 22.89 -37.28
C THR A 114 -32.85 21.73 -38.25
N VAL A 115 -32.61 20.51 -37.78
CA VAL A 115 -32.82 19.28 -38.56
C VAL A 115 -33.26 18.16 -37.63
N PRO A 116 -34.29 17.36 -37.98
CA PRO A 116 -34.73 16.23 -37.14
C PRO A 116 -33.84 14.99 -37.36
N ALA A 117 -32.52 15.14 -37.24
CA ALA A 117 -31.55 14.11 -37.60
C ALA A 117 -31.68 12.83 -36.76
N THR A 118 -32.09 12.92 -35.49
CA THR A 118 -32.40 11.74 -34.66
C THR A 118 -33.50 10.90 -35.29
N ARG A 119 -34.66 11.51 -35.57
CA ARG A 119 -35.81 10.82 -36.17
C ARG A 119 -35.46 10.21 -37.52
N LEU A 120 -34.83 10.99 -38.41
CA LEU A 120 -34.43 10.54 -39.75
C LEU A 120 -33.49 9.33 -39.68
N SER A 121 -32.58 9.31 -38.71
CA SER A 121 -31.62 8.21 -38.55
C SER A 121 -32.28 6.98 -37.93
N THR A 122 -33.14 7.15 -36.92
CA THR A 122 -33.83 6.02 -36.26
C THR A 122 -34.87 5.36 -37.18
N ASP A 123 -35.57 6.13 -38.01
CA ASP A 123 -36.56 5.61 -38.98
C ASP A 123 -35.89 4.68 -40.01
N LEU A 124 -34.62 4.93 -40.32
CA LEU A 124 -33.79 4.11 -41.21
C LEU A 124 -32.98 3.03 -40.46
N GLY A 125 -33.22 2.86 -39.15
CA GLY A 125 -32.57 1.85 -38.32
C GLY A 125 -31.09 2.11 -38.04
N LEU A 126 -30.66 3.38 -38.00
CA LEU A 126 -29.30 3.78 -37.66
C LEU A 126 -29.19 4.09 -36.16
N GLY A 127 -28.55 3.18 -35.41
CA GLY A 127 -28.48 3.23 -33.95
C GLY A 127 -29.71 2.65 -33.26
N SER A 128 -29.90 2.97 -31.98
CA SER A 128 -31.07 2.59 -31.17
C SER A 128 -31.82 3.85 -30.70
N LYS A 129 -33.02 3.67 -30.11
CA LYS A 129 -33.74 4.80 -29.48
C LYS A 129 -32.96 5.43 -28.33
N SER A 130 -32.13 4.66 -27.63
CA SER A 130 -31.30 5.15 -26.51
C SER A 130 -29.95 5.71 -26.96
N LEU A 131 -29.47 5.35 -28.16
CA LEU A 131 -28.22 5.85 -28.72
C LEU A 131 -28.35 5.96 -30.26
N PRO A 132 -28.97 7.05 -30.76
CA PRO A 132 -29.14 7.26 -32.18
C PRO A 132 -27.78 7.62 -32.82
N ILE A 133 -27.50 7.05 -34.00
CA ILE A 133 -26.28 7.37 -34.76
C ILE A 133 -26.69 8.35 -35.87
N VAL A 134 -26.40 9.64 -35.65
CA VAL A 134 -26.93 10.74 -36.49
C VAL A 134 -25.90 11.37 -37.41
N ASN A 135 -24.68 10.85 -37.43
CA ASN A 135 -23.55 11.38 -38.20
C ASN A 135 -23.88 11.67 -39.67
N ALA A 136 -24.47 10.71 -40.39
CA ALA A 136 -24.77 10.87 -41.81
C ALA A 136 -25.85 11.93 -42.07
N ALA A 137 -26.92 11.94 -41.27
CA ALA A 137 -27.95 12.98 -41.32
C ALA A 137 -27.37 14.37 -41.04
N MET A 138 -26.50 14.50 -40.03
CA MET A 138 -25.85 15.77 -39.69
C MET A 138 -24.89 16.25 -40.80
N ILE A 139 -24.17 15.35 -41.47
CA ILE A 139 -23.36 15.70 -42.66
C ILE A 139 -24.26 16.24 -43.77
N GLY A 140 -25.40 15.59 -44.04
CA GLY A 140 -26.37 16.05 -45.05
C GLY A 140 -26.94 17.44 -44.74
N ALA A 141 -27.23 17.73 -43.47
CA ALA A 141 -27.66 19.05 -43.04
C ALA A 141 -26.58 20.11 -43.23
N LEU A 142 -25.32 19.79 -42.90
CA LEU A 142 -24.19 20.69 -43.13
C LEU A 142 -23.93 20.91 -44.63
N ALA A 143 -24.11 19.88 -45.46
CA ALA A 143 -24.03 20.00 -46.91
C ALA A 143 -25.07 20.98 -47.46
N ARG A 144 -26.29 21.01 -46.90
CA ARG A 144 -27.31 22.03 -47.25
C ARG A 144 -26.86 23.45 -46.89
N ILE A 145 -26.18 23.64 -45.77
CA ILE A 145 -25.70 24.97 -45.32
C ILE A 145 -24.55 25.48 -46.18
N PHE A 146 -23.64 24.59 -46.58
CA PHE A 146 -22.46 24.91 -47.40
C PHE A 146 -22.68 24.76 -48.91
N GLU A 147 -23.88 24.33 -49.34
CA GLU A 147 -24.23 23.99 -50.71
C GLU A 147 -23.27 22.99 -51.39
N VAL A 148 -22.96 21.93 -50.66
CA VAL A 148 -22.21 20.78 -51.19
C VAL A 148 -23.17 19.86 -51.94
N SER A 149 -22.75 19.37 -53.11
CA SER A 149 -23.58 18.46 -53.91
C SER A 149 -23.83 17.14 -53.18
N LEU A 150 -25.04 16.59 -53.34
CA LEU A 150 -25.44 15.36 -52.66
C LEU A 150 -24.57 14.17 -53.08
N GLU A 151 -24.11 14.14 -54.34
CA GLU A 151 -23.26 13.07 -54.87
C GLU A 151 -21.93 12.99 -54.12
N ILE A 152 -21.31 14.15 -53.82
CA ILE A 152 -20.04 14.24 -53.08
C ILE A 152 -20.24 13.74 -51.65
N VAL A 153 -21.34 14.13 -51.02
CA VAL A 153 -21.70 13.71 -49.65
C VAL A 153 -21.92 12.20 -49.59
N GLN A 154 -22.73 11.65 -50.50
CA GLN A 154 -23.03 10.22 -50.55
C GLN A 154 -21.78 9.39 -50.83
N GLN A 155 -20.92 9.84 -51.75
CA GLN A 155 -19.64 9.17 -52.02
C GLN A 155 -18.73 9.19 -50.80
N ALA A 156 -18.62 10.32 -50.10
CA ALA A 156 -17.81 10.42 -48.88
C ALA A 156 -18.34 9.54 -47.74
N ILE A 157 -19.67 9.45 -47.58
CA ILE A 157 -20.29 8.55 -46.61
C ILE A 157 -20.02 7.09 -46.97
N LYS A 158 -20.21 6.70 -48.23
CA LYS A 158 -19.97 5.34 -48.72
C LYS A 158 -18.53 4.88 -48.50
N GLU A 159 -17.56 5.77 -48.72
CA GLU A 159 -16.13 5.48 -48.53
C GLU A 159 -15.70 5.36 -47.06
N ASN A 160 -16.40 6.02 -46.13
CA ASN A 160 -15.93 6.21 -44.74
C ASN A 160 -16.86 5.65 -43.66
N VAL A 161 -18.06 5.21 -44.03
CA VAL A 161 -19.04 4.59 -43.11
C VAL A 161 -19.41 3.20 -43.64
N PRO A 162 -18.70 2.13 -43.24
CA PRO A 162 -18.90 0.79 -43.77
C PRO A 162 -20.20 0.13 -43.31
N ALA A 163 -20.78 0.59 -42.20
CA ALA A 163 -22.00 0.03 -41.64
C ALA A 163 -23.25 0.66 -42.27
N LYS A 164 -24.13 -0.17 -42.86
CA LYS A 164 -25.40 0.26 -43.50
C LYS A 164 -25.23 1.48 -44.43
N PRO A 165 -24.36 1.43 -45.45
CA PRO A 165 -24.01 2.59 -46.25
C PRO A 165 -25.22 3.18 -47.01
N GLU A 166 -26.15 2.37 -47.49
CA GLU A 166 -27.36 2.82 -48.17
C GLU A 166 -28.26 3.62 -47.25
N ALA A 167 -28.50 3.12 -46.03
CA ALA A 167 -29.30 3.81 -45.03
C ALA A 167 -28.65 5.14 -44.57
N ASN A 168 -27.32 5.18 -44.44
CA ASN A 168 -26.60 6.41 -44.12
C ASN A 168 -26.67 7.44 -45.27
N MET A 169 -26.50 7.00 -46.53
CA MET A 169 -26.65 7.88 -47.70
C MET A 169 -28.08 8.43 -47.82
N GLU A 170 -29.08 7.60 -47.52
CA GLU A 170 -30.49 8.03 -47.50
C GLU A 170 -30.77 9.00 -46.35
N ALA A 171 -30.24 8.74 -45.14
CA ALA A 171 -30.35 9.65 -44.00
C ALA A 171 -29.77 11.04 -44.31
N ALA A 172 -28.60 11.09 -44.97
CA ALA A 172 -27.98 12.34 -45.41
C ALA A 172 -28.84 13.06 -46.47
N ALA A 173 -29.40 12.33 -47.43
CA ALA A 173 -30.27 12.89 -48.47
C ALA A 173 -31.57 13.46 -47.89
N GLN A 174 -32.19 12.76 -46.93
CA GLN A 174 -33.39 13.25 -46.24
C GLN A 174 -33.08 14.47 -45.39
N ALA A 175 -31.96 14.47 -44.66
CA ALA A 175 -31.54 15.60 -43.83
C ALA A 175 -31.27 16.85 -44.67
N LEU A 176 -30.61 16.73 -45.83
CA LEU A 176 -30.35 17.84 -46.75
C LEU A 176 -31.63 18.57 -47.18
N ARG A 177 -32.75 17.82 -47.34
CA ARG A 177 -34.07 18.36 -47.68
C ARG A 177 -34.88 18.86 -46.48
N SER A 178 -34.53 18.41 -45.27
CA SER A 178 -35.31 18.64 -44.04
C SER A 178 -34.74 19.74 -43.14
N VAL A 179 -33.64 20.39 -43.55
CA VAL A 179 -33.09 21.53 -42.79
C VAL A 179 -34.05 22.71 -42.85
N SER A 180 -34.46 23.20 -41.68
CA SER A 180 -35.22 24.44 -41.52
C SER A 180 -34.27 25.58 -41.12
N GLY A 181 -34.38 26.74 -41.78
CA GLY A 181 -33.52 27.90 -41.54
C GLY A 181 -33.45 28.82 -42.76
N PRO A 182 -32.55 29.83 -42.76
CA PRO A 182 -32.42 30.77 -43.87
C PRO A 182 -32.23 30.07 -45.23
N ASN A 183 -32.97 30.55 -46.25
CA ASN A 183 -32.88 30.07 -47.63
C ASN A 183 -31.61 30.61 -48.32
N GLY A 184 -30.94 29.77 -49.12
CA GLY A 184 -29.69 30.10 -49.82
C GLY A 184 -28.41 29.87 -49.01
N ARG A 185 -27.25 30.25 -49.58
CA ARG A 185 -25.92 30.15 -48.94
C ARG A 185 -25.83 31.03 -47.70
N ASN A 186 -25.26 30.49 -46.62
CA ASN A 186 -24.83 31.33 -45.51
C ASN A 186 -23.55 32.08 -45.91
N GLN A 187 -23.72 33.30 -46.43
CA GLN A 187 -22.64 34.11 -46.98
C GLN A 187 -21.47 34.31 -45.99
N TYR A 188 -21.75 34.49 -44.70
CA TYR A 188 -20.72 34.61 -43.67
C TYR A 188 -19.85 33.35 -43.54
N LEU A 189 -20.47 32.16 -43.52
CA LEU A 189 -19.73 30.90 -43.45
C LEU A 189 -18.89 30.65 -44.72
N ILE A 190 -19.41 31.05 -45.89
CA ILE A 190 -18.68 30.96 -47.17
C ILE A 190 -17.49 31.91 -47.20
N GLU A 191 -17.67 33.15 -46.74
CA GLU A 191 -16.58 34.12 -46.60
C GLU A 191 -15.52 33.63 -45.60
N ALA A 192 -15.93 32.96 -44.52
CA ALA A 192 -15.01 32.38 -43.54
C ALA A 192 -14.10 31.29 -44.15
N LEU A 193 -14.60 30.48 -45.09
CA LEU A 193 -13.79 29.51 -45.86
C LEU A 193 -12.67 30.19 -46.65
N HIS A 194 -12.89 31.41 -47.13
CA HIS A 194 -11.93 32.16 -47.94
C HIS A 194 -11.09 33.16 -47.14
N ALA A 195 -11.47 33.47 -45.90
CA ALA A 195 -10.71 34.34 -45.02
C ALA A 195 -9.35 33.73 -44.66
N LYS A 196 -8.32 34.57 -44.55
CA LYS A 196 -6.98 34.13 -44.09
C LYS A 196 -7.08 33.54 -42.67
N PRO A 197 -6.25 32.53 -42.31
CA PRO A 197 -6.13 32.12 -40.91
C PRO A 197 -5.73 33.34 -40.08
N ALA A 198 -6.39 33.53 -38.94
CA ALA A 198 -6.00 34.58 -38.01
C ALA A 198 -4.57 34.27 -37.56
N ARG A 199 -3.60 35.04 -38.06
CA ARG A 199 -2.29 35.10 -37.45
C ARG A 199 -2.50 35.90 -36.17
N ALA A 200 -2.39 35.26 -35.01
CA ALA A 200 -2.15 36.01 -33.78
C ALA A 200 -0.73 36.60 -33.90
N THR A 201 -0.59 37.66 -34.69
CA THR A 201 0.57 38.53 -34.72
C THR A 201 0.19 39.79 -33.97
N LYS A 202 0.02 39.66 -32.66
CA LYS A 202 0.64 40.69 -31.84
C LYS A 202 1.98 40.10 -31.48
N LYS A 203 3.06 40.66 -32.05
CA LYS A 203 4.36 40.44 -31.43
C LYS A 203 4.25 41.05 -30.03
N LEU A 204 4.94 40.46 -29.06
CA LEU A 204 5.01 41.03 -27.71
C LEU A 204 5.44 42.51 -27.76
N GLU A 205 6.25 42.84 -28.76
CA GLU A 205 6.75 44.16 -29.16
C GLU A 205 5.63 45.20 -29.47
N ASP A 206 4.47 44.75 -29.98
CA ASP A 206 3.37 45.62 -30.43
C ASP A 206 2.28 45.83 -29.36
N LEU A 207 2.50 45.27 -28.17
CA LEU A 207 1.68 45.51 -27.00
C LEU A 207 2.37 46.59 -26.17
N ASP A 208 2.01 47.86 -26.42
CA ASP A 208 2.30 48.95 -25.48
C ASP A 208 1.52 48.69 -24.18
N PHE A 209 2.12 47.90 -23.30
CA PHE A 209 1.76 47.92 -21.90
C PHE A 209 2.44 49.16 -21.32
N ASP A 210 1.63 50.17 -21.02
CA ASP A 210 2.03 51.28 -20.17
C ASP A 210 2.18 50.70 -18.74
N ILE A 211 3.30 50.00 -18.51
CA ILE A 211 3.66 49.48 -17.20
C ILE A 211 4.08 50.72 -16.40
N PRO A 212 3.34 51.11 -15.34
CA PRO A 212 3.73 52.24 -14.52
C PRO A 212 5.16 52.06 -14.05
N ALA A 213 5.98 53.12 -14.13
CA ALA A 213 7.40 53.08 -13.72
C ALA A 213 7.60 52.56 -12.27
N GLU A 214 6.56 52.63 -11.43
CA GLU A 214 6.49 52.07 -10.08
C GLU A 214 6.68 50.53 -10.03
N ILE A 215 6.47 49.79 -11.13
CA ILE A 215 6.64 48.33 -11.18
C ILE A 215 8.11 47.94 -11.42
N THR A 216 8.97 48.87 -11.85
CA THR A 216 10.40 48.60 -12.12
C THR A 216 11.27 48.38 -10.87
N GLY A 217 10.68 48.49 -9.68
CA GLY A 217 11.32 48.20 -8.38
C GLY A 217 10.74 46.99 -7.65
N LEU A 218 9.88 46.18 -8.29
CA LEU A 218 9.51 44.87 -7.75
C LEU A 218 10.68 43.92 -7.98
N GLU A 219 11.45 43.66 -6.92
CA GLU A 219 12.32 42.49 -6.87
C GLU A 219 11.48 41.26 -7.25
N ALA A 220 11.94 40.53 -8.26
CA ALA A 220 11.24 39.32 -8.67
C ALA A 220 11.13 38.40 -7.44
N PRO A 221 9.92 37.92 -7.10
CA PRO A 221 9.75 37.02 -5.97
C PRO A 221 10.71 35.85 -6.11
N SER A 222 11.49 35.64 -5.05
CA SER A 222 12.51 34.60 -4.97
C SER A 222 12.07 33.53 -3.96
N TRP A 223 12.73 32.38 -3.96
CA TRP A 223 12.44 31.27 -3.04
C TRP A 223 12.51 31.66 -1.55
N SER A 224 13.06 32.84 -1.23
CA SER A 224 13.18 33.40 0.12
C SER A 224 12.13 34.46 0.47
N GLU A 225 11.26 34.90 -0.46
CA GLU A 225 10.27 35.96 -0.20
C GLU A 225 8.87 35.69 -0.82
N PRO A 226 7.76 36.00 -0.12
CA PRO A 226 6.40 35.81 -0.64
C PRO A 226 6.10 36.62 -1.91
N LEU A 227 5.27 36.07 -2.83
CA LEU A 227 4.81 36.71 -4.08
C LEU A 227 4.04 38.03 -3.86
N SER A 228 3.58 38.30 -2.64
CA SER A 228 2.73 39.42 -2.26
C SER A 228 3.36 40.21 -1.13
N LYS A 229 3.39 41.55 -1.21
CA LYS A 229 3.65 42.42 -0.03
C LYS A 229 2.43 42.56 0.88
N ASN A 230 1.24 42.17 0.41
CA ASN A 230 0.00 42.24 1.17
C ASN A 230 -0.15 41.00 2.07
N LYS A 231 -0.22 41.23 3.38
CA LYS A 231 -0.47 40.20 4.39
C LYS A 231 -1.92 39.72 4.34
N THR A 232 -2.20 38.75 3.48
CA THR A 232 -3.55 38.21 3.24
C THR A 232 -4.02 37.19 4.27
N GLY A 233 -3.20 36.87 5.26
CA GLY A 233 -3.44 35.88 6.28
C GLY A 233 -4.74 36.08 7.08
N ASN A 234 -5.15 37.34 7.29
CA ASN A 234 -6.35 37.69 8.03
C ASN A 234 -7.68 37.27 7.34
N TRP A 235 -7.63 36.74 6.12
CA TRP A 235 -8.81 36.25 5.40
C TRP A 235 -9.14 34.79 5.71
N ARG A 236 -8.27 34.08 6.45
CA ARG A 236 -8.44 32.65 6.74
C ARG A 236 -9.52 32.41 7.80
N MET A 237 -10.35 31.38 7.56
CA MET A 237 -11.27 30.82 8.57
C MET A 237 -10.75 29.49 9.14
N ILE A 238 -9.88 28.82 8.39
CA ILE A 238 -9.25 27.53 8.71
C ILE A 238 -7.76 27.64 8.42
N THR A 239 -6.96 26.93 9.19
CA THR A 239 -5.49 27.02 9.10
C THR A 239 -4.91 25.68 8.70
N PRO A 240 -4.18 25.58 7.58
CA PRO A 240 -3.42 24.38 7.27
C PRO A 240 -2.22 24.27 8.23
N THR A 241 -1.97 23.06 8.72
CA THR A 241 -0.81 22.74 9.56
C THR A 241 -0.13 21.49 9.03
N TYR A 242 1.19 21.40 9.23
CA TYR A 242 1.88 20.12 9.13
C TYR A 242 1.70 19.39 10.43
N ASP A 243 1.08 18.21 10.37
CA ASP A 243 0.87 17.36 11.54
C ASP A 243 1.39 15.96 11.24
N VAL A 244 2.20 15.44 12.15
CA VAL A 244 2.80 14.13 12.00
C VAL A 244 1.80 13.08 12.47
N ARG A 245 1.31 12.30 11.51
CA ARG A 245 0.44 11.16 11.80
C ARG A 245 1.20 9.84 11.78
N PRO A 246 0.80 8.85 12.59
CA PRO A 246 1.36 7.52 12.56
C PRO A 246 1.21 6.88 11.18
N ALA A 247 2.32 6.38 10.64
CA ALA A 247 2.30 5.52 9.47
C ALA A 247 1.72 4.14 9.85
N PRO A 248 1.06 3.43 8.91
CA PRO A 248 0.52 2.11 9.20
C PRO A 248 1.61 1.09 9.53
N CYS A 249 2.81 1.22 8.95
CA CYS A 249 3.96 0.37 9.24
C CYS A 249 4.47 0.53 10.68
N ASN A 250 4.48 1.75 11.22
CA ASN A 250 4.84 2.03 12.62
C ASN A 250 3.77 1.46 13.56
N SER A 251 2.51 1.77 13.28
CA SER A 251 1.36 1.38 14.11
C SER A 251 1.15 -0.14 14.14
N SER A 252 1.58 -0.83 13.09
CA SER A 252 1.49 -2.30 12.98
C SER A 252 2.73 -3.01 13.53
N CYS A 253 3.80 -2.30 13.89
CA CYS A 253 5.02 -2.92 14.42
C CYS A 253 4.83 -3.28 15.89
N PRO A 254 4.78 -4.57 16.28
CA PRO A 254 4.55 -4.93 17.66
C PRO A 254 5.69 -4.50 18.60
N ALA A 255 6.91 -4.37 18.07
CA ALA A 255 8.08 -3.90 18.81
C ALA A 255 8.05 -2.38 19.11
N GLY A 256 7.18 -1.62 18.43
CA GLY A 256 7.10 -0.16 18.55
C GLY A 256 8.13 0.62 17.71
N THR A 257 8.83 -0.05 16.79
CA THR A 257 9.88 0.57 15.97
C THR A 257 9.33 1.66 15.04
N ASP A 258 10.04 2.79 14.93
CA ASP A 258 9.76 3.82 13.92
C ASP A 258 10.23 3.37 12.52
N VAL A 259 9.37 2.59 11.87
CA VAL A 259 9.62 2.01 10.55
C VAL A 259 9.81 3.08 9.47
N ARG A 260 8.91 4.07 9.41
CA ARG A 260 8.99 5.17 8.45
C ARG A 260 10.31 5.93 8.62
N GLY A 261 10.69 6.22 9.86
CA GLY A 261 11.91 6.95 10.20
C GLY A 261 13.17 6.24 9.73
N PHE A 262 13.36 4.97 10.06
CA PHE A 262 14.59 4.27 9.65
C PHE A 262 14.63 4.03 8.14
N VAL A 263 13.48 3.81 7.49
CA VAL A 263 13.40 3.69 6.02
C VAL A 263 13.84 5.00 5.35
N ARG A 264 13.42 6.15 5.87
CA ARG A 264 13.85 7.48 5.39
C ARG A 264 15.35 7.68 5.61
N LEU A 265 15.86 7.42 6.82
CA LEU A 265 17.31 7.56 7.09
C LEU A 265 18.15 6.65 6.20
N THR A 266 17.64 5.46 5.88
CA THR A 266 18.31 4.52 4.96
C THR A 266 18.33 5.03 3.52
N SER A 267 17.26 5.65 3.03
CA SER A 267 17.27 6.25 1.68
C SER A 267 18.24 7.43 1.57
N GLU A 268 18.47 8.14 2.68
CA GLU A 268 19.48 9.20 2.84
C GLU A 268 20.91 8.65 3.05
N LYS A 269 21.10 7.32 3.05
CA LYS A 269 22.37 6.62 3.37
C LYS A 269 22.93 6.90 4.76
N ARG A 270 22.08 7.36 5.69
CA ARG A 270 22.41 7.59 7.10
C ARG A 270 22.20 6.30 7.90
N PHE A 271 22.96 5.27 7.53
CA PHE A 271 22.75 3.90 8.01
C PHE A 271 22.92 3.75 9.52
N ASP A 272 23.90 4.43 10.11
CA ASP A 272 24.17 4.33 11.55
C ASP A 272 23.01 4.94 12.35
N GLU A 273 22.51 6.10 11.93
CA GLU A 273 21.34 6.73 12.55
C GLU A 273 20.06 5.90 12.36
N ALA A 274 19.90 5.27 11.20
CA ALA A 274 18.78 4.36 10.94
C ALA A 274 18.82 3.14 11.86
N TYR A 275 20.01 2.54 12.06
CA TYR A 275 20.21 1.45 13.01
C TYR A 275 19.93 1.88 14.44
N GLU A 276 20.46 3.02 14.90
CA GLU A 276 20.22 3.53 16.24
C GLU A 276 18.74 3.78 16.50
N LEU A 277 18.01 4.29 15.51
CA LEU A 277 16.56 4.46 15.60
C LEU A 277 15.84 3.12 15.80
N ILE A 278 16.27 2.06 15.12
CA ILE A 278 15.73 0.71 15.35
C ILE A 278 16.11 0.23 16.76
N ASN A 279 17.38 0.35 17.15
CA ASN A 279 17.94 -0.17 18.40
C ASN A 279 17.30 0.45 19.66
N ARG A 280 16.72 1.66 19.56
CA ARG A 280 15.89 2.26 20.63
C ARG A 280 14.69 1.41 21.02
N PHE A 281 14.14 0.63 20.10
CA PHE A 281 12.94 -0.19 20.33
C PHE A 281 13.26 -1.68 20.20
N ASN A 282 13.96 -2.07 19.13
CA ASN A 282 14.29 -3.44 18.79
C ASN A 282 15.81 -3.67 18.93
N PRO A 283 16.29 -4.40 19.95
CA PRO A 283 17.71 -4.73 20.10
C PRO A 283 18.17 -5.90 19.21
N PHE A 284 17.29 -6.42 18.36
CA PHE A 284 17.49 -7.59 17.51
C PHE A 284 17.18 -7.34 16.02
N PRO A 285 17.63 -6.23 15.40
CA PRO A 285 17.30 -5.93 14.00
C PRO A 285 17.74 -7.02 13.01
N SER A 286 18.92 -7.62 13.20
CA SER A 286 19.39 -8.70 12.33
C SER A 286 18.51 -9.94 12.44
N ILE A 287 18.02 -10.27 13.63
CA ILE A 287 17.12 -11.41 13.83
C ILE A 287 15.73 -11.09 13.28
N CYS A 288 15.14 -9.94 13.63
CA CYS A 288 13.80 -9.56 13.16
C CYS A 288 13.71 -9.52 11.64
N GLY A 289 14.72 -8.99 10.96
CA GLY A 289 14.78 -9.01 9.49
C GLY A 289 14.86 -10.41 8.87
N ARG A 290 15.07 -11.47 9.66
CA ARG A 290 15.09 -12.88 9.23
C ARG A 290 13.82 -13.67 9.60
N VAL A 291 13.22 -13.37 10.76
CA VAL A 291 12.20 -14.24 11.36
C VAL A 291 10.86 -13.55 11.61
N CYS A 292 10.79 -12.22 11.48
CA CYS A 292 9.55 -11.49 11.66
C CYS A 292 8.53 -11.83 10.55
N PRO A 293 7.23 -11.93 10.87
CA PRO A 293 6.16 -11.97 9.85
C PRO A 293 6.02 -10.69 9.02
N ASN A 294 6.75 -9.64 9.37
CA ASN A 294 6.72 -8.32 8.73
C ASN A 294 5.32 -7.70 8.69
N PHE A 295 4.66 -7.56 9.85
CA PHE A 295 3.35 -6.90 9.99
C PHE A 295 3.30 -5.52 9.32
N CYS A 296 4.42 -4.80 9.38
CA CYS A 296 4.61 -3.49 8.75
C CYS A 296 4.50 -3.53 7.21
N GLU A 297 4.90 -4.63 6.57
CA GLU A 297 4.79 -4.82 5.11
C GLU A 297 3.36 -5.19 4.70
N GLN A 298 2.70 -6.01 5.53
CA GLN A 298 1.33 -6.47 5.29
C GLN A 298 0.33 -5.30 5.29
N ASN A 299 0.52 -4.33 6.19
CA ASN A 299 -0.36 -3.16 6.32
C ASN A 299 0.17 -1.91 5.60
N CYS A 300 1.20 -2.03 4.75
CA CYS A 300 1.75 -0.89 4.03
C CYS A 300 0.73 -0.29 3.03
N ASN A 301 0.45 1.03 3.11
CA ASN A 301 -0.46 1.70 2.16
C ASN A 301 -0.02 1.60 0.69
N ARG A 302 1.26 1.28 0.41
CA ARG A 302 1.75 1.05 -0.96
C ARG A 302 1.17 -0.23 -1.59
N ASN A 303 0.59 -1.14 -0.81
CA ASN A 303 -0.13 -2.31 -1.32
C ASN A 303 -1.33 -1.96 -2.23
N GLU A 304 -1.90 -0.75 -2.11
CA GLU A 304 -2.95 -0.28 -3.03
C GLU A 304 -2.43 0.20 -4.39
N LEU A 305 -1.12 0.50 -4.49
CA LEU A 305 -0.50 0.97 -5.73
C LEU A 305 0.21 -0.17 -6.46
N ASP A 306 1.10 -0.88 -5.77
CA ASP A 306 1.83 -2.03 -6.31
C ASP A 306 2.06 -3.11 -5.24
N ARG A 307 3.13 -3.00 -4.45
CA ARG A 307 3.54 -3.91 -3.38
C ARG A 307 4.23 -3.10 -2.28
N GLY A 308 3.89 -3.41 -1.03
CA GLY A 308 4.56 -2.88 0.16
C GLY A 308 6.08 -3.09 0.13
N LEU A 309 6.78 -2.27 0.91
CA LEU A 309 8.24 -2.31 0.95
C LEU A 309 8.74 -3.66 1.50
N ASN A 310 9.99 -4.00 1.21
CA ASN A 310 10.72 -5.10 1.85
C ASN A 310 11.44 -4.60 3.11
N ILE A 311 10.64 -4.18 4.09
CA ILE A 311 11.08 -3.58 5.35
C ILE A 311 11.95 -4.55 6.15
N GLY A 312 11.61 -5.84 6.19
CA GLY A 312 12.42 -6.85 6.88
C GLY A 312 13.82 -6.99 6.28
N ALA A 313 13.96 -6.87 4.96
CA ALA A 313 15.27 -6.90 4.31
C ALA A 313 16.09 -5.62 4.57
N ILE A 314 15.42 -4.46 4.67
CA ILE A 314 16.05 -3.18 5.07
C ILE A 314 16.54 -3.28 6.53
N GLU A 315 15.68 -3.75 7.44
CA GLU A 315 16.02 -3.95 8.86
C GLU A 315 17.20 -4.92 9.01
N ARG A 316 17.18 -6.04 8.27
CA ARG A 316 18.31 -6.98 8.22
C ARG A 316 19.60 -6.33 7.77
N PHE A 317 19.58 -5.56 6.68
CA PHE A 317 20.77 -4.90 6.15
C PHE A 317 21.40 -3.97 7.19
N LEU A 318 20.57 -3.17 7.86
CA LEU A 318 21.02 -2.24 8.91
C LEU A 318 21.62 -3.01 10.11
N GLY A 319 20.94 -4.05 10.61
CA GLY A 319 21.44 -4.87 11.71
C GLY A 319 22.76 -5.57 11.36
N ASP A 320 22.82 -6.20 10.19
CA ASP A 320 24.00 -6.95 9.74
C ASP A 320 25.20 -6.02 9.49
N ARG A 321 24.96 -4.79 9.03
CA ARG A 321 25.99 -3.76 8.86
C ARG A 321 26.49 -3.24 10.20
N ALA A 322 25.57 -2.89 11.11
CA ALA A 322 25.92 -2.33 12.40
C ALA A 322 26.81 -3.28 13.20
N ALA A 323 26.65 -4.61 13.02
CA ALA A 323 27.51 -5.66 13.59
C ALA A 323 29.03 -5.43 13.41
N ALA A 324 29.45 -4.57 12.47
CA ALA A 324 30.84 -4.19 12.24
C ALA A 324 31.35 -3.00 13.06
N ALA A 325 30.47 -2.22 13.71
CA ALA A 325 30.83 -1.07 14.55
C ALA A 325 31.06 -1.49 16.01
N ALA A 326 32.19 -1.05 16.59
CA ALA A 326 32.70 -1.50 17.88
C ALA A 326 32.34 -0.54 19.03
N GLY A 327 32.10 -1.12 20.22
CA GLY A 327 32.27 -0.48 21.54
C GLY A 327 31.12 0.38 22.04
N GLU A 328 30.07 -0.25 22.59
CA GLU A 328 29.07 0.48 23.38
C GLU A 328 29.48 0.48 24.87
N GLU A 329 29.42 1.65 25.51
CA GLU A 329 29.67 1.74 26.94
C GLU A 329 28.47 1.17 27.74
N PRO A 330 28.73 0.46 28.86
CA PRO A 330 27.67 0.02 29.75
C PRO A 330 26.84 1.20 30.26
N ALA A 331 25.52 1.01 30.38
CA ALA A 331 24.67 2.03 30.97
C ALA A 331 25.08 2.30 32.43
N GLU A 332 25.12 3.58 32.81
CA GLU A 332 25.41 3.98 34.18
C GLU A 332 24.28 3.55 35.13
N VAL A 333 24.63 2.86 36.21
CA VAL A 333 23.69 2.50 37.27
C VAL A 333 23.42 3.72 38.14
N ARG A 334 22.18 4.21 38.09
CA ARG A 334 21.71 5.44 38.77
C ARG A 334 20.71 5.17 39.90
N HIS A 335 20.27 3.92 40.02
CA HIS A 335 19.23 3.48 40.96
C HIS A 335 19.77 2.35 41.85
N GLU A 336 19.40 2.37 43.13
CA GLU A 336 19.81 1.34 44.10
C GLU A 336 18.99 0.05 43.93
N GLU A 337 17.77 0.18 43.40
CA GLU A 337 16.86 -0.93 43.12
C GLU A 337 17.43 -1.85 42.04
N ARG A 338 17.29 -3.15 42.28
CA ARG A 338 17.75 -4.24 41.42
C ARG A 338 16.56 -4.98 40.86
N VAL A 339 16.65 -5.32 39.58
CA VAL A 339 15.60 -6.06 38.87
C VAL A 339 16.10 -7.42 38.44
N ALA A 340 15.35 -8.47 38.79
CA ALA A 340 15.59 -9.82 38.29
C ALA A 340 14.71 -10.13 37.08
N ILE A 341 15.26 -10.83 36.10
CA ILE A 341 14.52 -11.31 34.94
C ILE A 341 14.70 -12.83 34.84
N ILE A 342 13.61 -13.59 34.77
CA ILE A 342 13.63 -15.05 34.64
C ILE A 342 13.37 -15.40 33.17
N GLY A 343 14.41 -15.85 32.46
CA GLY A 343 14.39 -16.22 31.04
C GLY A 343 15.13 -15.24 30.14
N SER A 344 16.04 -15.76 29.29
CA SER A 344 16.85 -14.98 28.34
C SER A 344 16.27 -14.97 26.91
N GLY A 345 14.95 -15.11 26.78
CA GLY A 345 14.26 -14.94 25.51
C GLY A 345 14.24 -13.48 25.04
N PRO A 346 13.66 -13.20 23.85
CA PRO A 346 13.59 -11.84 23.31
C PRO A 346 12.92 -10.84 24.25
N ALA A 347 11.83 -11.22 24.94
CA ALA A 347 11.16 -10.36 25.91
C ALA A 347 12.04 -10.04 27.12
N GLY A 348 12.66 -11.06 27.74
CA GLY A 348 13.49 -10.89 28.93
C GLY A 348 14.76 -10.06 28.67
N LEU A 349 15.44 -10.33 27.55
CA LEU A 349 16.64 -9.58 27.15
C LEU A 349 16.30 -8.13 26.81
N THR A 350 15.17 -7.89 26.11
CA THR A 350 14.71 -6.53 25.82
C THR A 350 14.39 -5.78 27.10
N ALA A 351 13.59 -6.37 28.01
CA ALA A 351 13.23 -5.71 29.26
C ALA A 351 14.46 -5.40 30.14
N ALA A 352 15.39 -6.34 30.25
CA ALA A 352 16.64 -6.15 30.97
C ALA A 352 17.47 -4.99 30.39
N LEU A 353 17.56 -4.91 29.06
CA LEU A 353 18.27 -3.83 28.38
C LEU A 353 17.64 -2.46 28.66
N ARG A 354 16.32 -2.33 28.48
CA ARG A 354 15.60 -1.06 28.69
C ARG A 354 15.71 -0.58 30.13
N LEU A 355 15.68 -1.50 31.10
CA LEU A 355 15.88 -1.17 32.51
C LEU A 355 17.33 -0.76 32.81
N CYS A 356 18.33 -1.40 32.18
CA CYS A 356 19.72 -0.93 32.26
C CYS A 356 19.87 0.50 31.73
N GLU A 357 19.30 0.82 30.56
CA GLU A 357 19.33 2.18 30.00
C GLU A 357 18.67 3.22 30.93
N LYS A 358 17.63 2.81 31.66
CA LYS A 358 16.99 3.63 32.70
C LYS A 358 17.79 3.73 34.00
N GLY A 359 18.90 3.00 34.13
CA GLY A 359 19.85 3.10 35.23
C GLY A 359 19.66 2.08 36.36
N TYR A 360 18.92 0.99 36.12
CA TYR A 360 18.78 -0.11 37.08
C TYR A 360 19.84 -1.20 36.86
N ALA A 361 20.30 -1.82 37.94
CA ALA A 361 21.11 -3.03 37.84
C ALA A 361 20.20 -4.24 37.56
N THR A 362 20.39 -4.91 36.42
CA THR A 362 19.57 -6.06 36.02
C THR A 362 20.35 -7.37 36.07
N THR A 363 19.66 -8.47 36.39
CA THR A 363 20.22 -9.82 36.29
C THR A 363 19.21 -10.77 35.65
N VAL A 364 19.60 -11.35 34.52
CA VAL A 364 18.83 -12.34 33.78
C VAL A 364 19.25 -13.75 34.23
N PHE A 365 18.30 -14.56 34.68
CA PHE A 365 18.51 -15.96 35.04
C PHE A 365 18.00 -16.87 33.92
N GLU A 366 18.89 -17.67 33.36
CA GLU A 366 18.58 -18.58 32.25
C GLU A 366 18.81 -20.03 32.69
N ALA A 367 17.83 -20.89 32.44
CA ALA A 367 17.88 -22.30 32.82
C ALA A 367 18.87 -23.10 31.95
N LEU A 368 19.11 -22.66 30.72
CA LEU A 368 19.96 -23.33 29.73
C LEU A 368 21.42 -22.84 29.78
N PRO A 369 22.37 -23.59 29.18
CA PRO A 369 23.78 -23.17 29.10
C PRO A 369 24.04 -22.09 28.04
N TYR A 370 23.00 -21.51 27.45
CA TYR A 370 23.09 -20.50 26.40
C TYR A 370 21.90 -19.54 26.50
N ALA A 371 22.12 -18.28 26.09
CA ALA A 371 21.08 -17.27 26.03
C ALA A 371 20.36 -17.24 24.66
N GLY A 372 19.16 -16.64 24.64
CA GLY A 372 18.37 -16.35 23.44
C GLY A 372 17.04 -17.09 23.34
N GLY A 373 16.71 -17.94 24.32
CA GLY A 373 15.43 -18.68 24.38
C GLY A 373 15.10 -19.41 23.07
N MET A 374 13.84 -19.29 22.61
CA MET A 374 13.36 -19.95 21.38
C MET A 374 14.07 -19.49 20.10
N MET A 375 14.70 -18.30 20.07
CA MET A 375 15.54 -17.89 18.94
C MET A 375 16.77 -18.80 18.83
N ARG A 376 17.31 -19.23 19.98
CA ARG A 376 18.44 -20.15 20.07
C ARG A 376 18.03 -21.59 19.87
N THR A 377 16.91 -22.03 20.44
CA THR A 377 16.57 -23.47 20.48
C THR A 377 15.55 -23.91 19.43
N GLY A 378 14.66 -23.02 18.99
CA GLY A 378 13.51 -23.38 18.15
C GLY A 378 13.69 -23.04 16.67
N ILE A 379 14.33 -21.93 16.34
CA ILE A 379 14.46 -21.46 14.95
C ILE A 379 15.65 -22.15 14.26
N PRO A 380 15.48 -22.85 13.12
CA PRO A 380 16.58 -23.56 12.46
C PRO A 380 17.71 -22.65 11.96
N ARG A 381 18.95 -23.17 11.92
CA ARG A 381 20.16 -22.41 11.54
C ARG A 381 20.11 -21.81 10.13
N PHE A 382 19.47 -22.51 9.18
CA PHE A 382 19.30 -22.03 7.79
C PHE A 382 18.34 -20.83 7.68
N ARG A 383 17.59 -20.52 8.75
CA ARG A 383 16.77 -19.32 8.87
C ARG A 383 17.42 -18.26 9.75
N LEU A 384 17.96 -18.68 10.89
CA LEU A 384 18.62 -17.81 11.85
C LEU A 384 19.98 -18.38 12.23
N PRO A 385 21.08 -17.87 11.63
CA PRO A 385 22.43 -18.29 11.99
C PRO A 385 22.78 -17.98 13.45
N ASP A 386 23.43 -18.93 14.13
CA ASP A 386 23.73 -18.80 15.56
C ASP A 386 24.70 -17.67 15.89
N GLU A 387 25.63 -17.39 14.97
CA GLU A 387 26.58 -16.28 15.06
C GLU A 387 25.90 -14.91 15.01
N VAL A 388 24.82 -14.77 14.25
CA VAL A 388 24.02 -13.53 14.19
C VAL A 388 23.37 -13.28 15.55
N LEU A 389 22.68 -14.28 16.09
CA LEU A 389 22.04 -14.20 17.41
C LEU A 389 23.06 -14.00 18.54
N GLY A 390 24.23 -14.65 18.46
CA GLY A 390 25.30 -14.46 19.44
C GLY A 390 25.82 -13.03 19.51
N ARG A 391 26.00 -12.38 18.36
CA ARG A 391 26.47 -10.98 18.29
C ARG A 391 25.50 -9.99 18.92
N GLU A 392 24.20 -10.11 18.65
CA GLU A 392 23.21 -9.18 19.22
C GLU A 392 23.03 -9.40 20.73
N ILE A 393 23.08 -10.64 21.23
CA ILE A 393 23.09 -10.90 22.68
C ILE A 393 24.34 -10.32 23.33
N GLN A 394 25.52 -10.48 22.71
CA GLN A 394 26.76 -9.94 23.24
C GLN A 394 26.72 -8.41 23.39
N ARG A 395 26.04 -7.70 22.47
CA ARG A 395 25.81 -6.25 22.59
C ARG A 395 24.97 -5.91 23.81
N ILE A 396 23.90 -6.67 24.03
CA ILE A 396 23.06 -6.49 25.22
C ILE A 396 23.88 -6.65 26.50
N GLU A 397 24.78 -7.64 26.57
CA GLU A 397 25.70 -7.81 27.70
C GLU A 397 26.69 -6.64 27.83
N GLN A 398 27.26 -6.15 26.72
CA GLN A 398 28.16 -4.99 26.71
C GLN A 398 27.51 -3.71 27.25
N ARG A 399 26.19 -3.57 27.08
CA ARG A 399 25.39 -2.44 27.61
C ARG A 399 25.05 -2.58 29.09
N GLY A 400 25.56 -3.61 29.77
CA GLY A 400 25.49 -3.78 31.22
C GLY A 400 24.49 -4.85 31.70
N VAL A 401 23.80 -5.54 30.80
CA VAL A 401 22.91 -6.65 31.20
C VAL A 401 23.73 -7.85 31.66
N LYS A 402 23.52 -8.30 32.90
CA LYS A 402 24.18 -9.49 33.44
C LYS A 402 23.32 -10.73 33.18
N ILE A 403 23.90 -11.76 32.55
CA ILE A 403 23.21 -13.03 32.29
C ILE A 403 23.86 -14.16 33.11
N GLU A 404 23.07 -14.87 33.90
CA GLU A 404 23.47 -16.06 34.65
C GLU A 404 22.84 -17.32 34.04
N LEU A 405 23.66 -18.07 33.30
CA LEU A 405 23.28 -19.32 32.63
C LEU A 405 23.24 -20.51 33.61
N ASN A 406 22.57 -21.59 33.23
CA ASN A 406 22.39 -22.82 34.03
C ASN A 406 21.74 -22.59 35.40
N LYS A 407 20.87 -21.58 35.52
CA LYS A 407 20.16 -21.24 36.76
C LYS A 407 18.66 -21.23 36.54
N LYS A 408 18.01 -22.36 36.81
CA LYS A 408 16.54 -22.43 36.91
C LYS A 408 16.11 -21.89 38.28
N VAL A 409 15.34 -20.82 38.29
CA VAL A 409 14.90 -20.10 39.51
C VAL A 409 13.39 -19.89 39.50
N SER A 410 12.80 -19.67 40.69
CA SER A 410 11.41 -19.27 40.87
C SER A 410 11.32 -17.88 41.52
N VAL A 411 10.14 -17.24 41.46
CA VAL A 411 9.88 -15.96 42.13
C VAL A 411 10.20 -16.06 43.62
N GLU A 412 9.80 -17.13 44.29
CA GLU A 412 10.05 -17.31 45.74
C GLU A 412 11.54 -17.38 46.06
N SER A 413 12.37 -17.94 45.16
CA SER A 413 13.81 -18.02 45.36
C SER A 413 14.54 -16.67 45.20
N LEU A 414 13.88 -15.69 44.60
CA LEU A 414 14.41 -14.35 44.33
C LEU A 414 13.75 -13.27 45.20
N ALA A 415 12.61 -13.57 45.82
CA ALA A 415 11.89 -12.67 46.70
C ALA A 415 12.81 -12.12 47.83
N GLY A 416 12.72 -10.82 48.08
CA GLY A 416 13.54 -10.11 49.08
C GLY A 416 14.99 -9.82 48.65
N ARG A 417 15.43 -10.28 47.47
CA ARG A 417 16.75 -9.93 46.90
C ARG A 417 16.67 -8.89 45.78
N PHE A 418 15.49 -8.69 45.22
CA PHE A 418 15.20 -7.80 44.12
C PHE A 418 13.88 -7.08 44.39
N GLU A 419 13.82 -5.81 43.97
CA GLU A 419 12.67 -4.93 44.19
C GLU A 419 11.58 -5.18 43.13
N ALA A 420 11.94 -5.71 41.97
CA ALA A 420 11.00 -6.19 40.95
C ALA A 420 11.53 -7.46 40.27
N ILE A 421 10.62 -8.36 39.89
CA ILE A 421 10.92 -9.62 39.20
C ILE A 421 10.08 -9.69 37.91
N ILE A 422 10.75 -9.84 36.77
CA ILE A 422 10.10 -10.09 35.48
C ILE A 422 10.18 -11.57 35.16
N THR A 423 9.05 -12.23 34.91
CA THR A 423 9.01 -13.59 34.38
C THR A 423 8.78 -13.55 32.87
N ALA A 424 9.73 -14.12 32.11
CA ALA A 424 9.74 -14.18 30.66
C ALA A 424 10.19 -15.58 30.16
N THR A 425 9.67 -16.64 30.78
CA THR A 425 10.04 -18.04 30.50
C THR A 425 9.49 -18.57 29.17
N GLY A 426 8.58 -17.82 28.55
CA GLY A 426 7.97 -18.13 27.26
C GLY A 426 7.11 -19.40 27.27
N SER A 427 6.73 -19.83 26.07
CA SER A 427 5.96 -21.05 25.84
C SER A 427 6.82 -22.06 25.09
N HIS A 428 7.25 -23.13 25.76
CA HIS A 428 8.20 -24.09 25.18
C HIS A 428 7.84 -25.55 25.50
N ILE A 429 6.71 -25.79 26.16
CA ILE A 429 6.21 -27.14 26.44
C ILE A 429 5.19 -27.51 25.37
N GLY A 430 5.42 -28.59 24.63
CA GLY A 430 4.49 -29.06 23.61
C GLY A 430 3.12 -29.49 24.15
N SER A 431 2.07 -29.20 23.39
CA SER A 431 0.70 -29.63 23.72
C SER A 431 0.47 -31.12 23.43
N PRO A 432 -0.29 -31.85 24.28
CA PRO A 432 -0.64 -33.26 24.04
C PRO A 432 -1.64 -33.40 22.89
N LEU A 433 -1.56 -34.50 22.13
CA LEU A 433 -2.49 -34.80 21.04
C LEU A 433 -3.84 -35.26 21.60
N ARG A 434 -3.82 -35.94 22.77
CA ARG A 434 -5.00 -36.53 23.42
C ARG A 434 -5.67 -37.58 22.54
N ILE A 435 -4.85 -38.46 21.96
CA ILE A 435 -5.26 -39.60 21.16
C ILE A 435 -4.62 -40.88 21.69
N GLU A 436 -5.19 -42.02 21.33
CA GLU A 436 -4.57 -43.31 21.63
C GLU A 436 -3.23 -43.46 20.91
N GLY A 437 -2.21 -43.94 21.63
CA GLY A 437 -0.85 -44.15 21.11
C GLY A 437 -0.01 -42.88 20.93
N GLU A 438 -0.38 -41.75 21.56
CA GLU A 438 0.38 -40.49 21.40
C GLU A 438 1.86 -40.59 21.80
N GLU A 439 2.25 -41.59 22.59
CA GLU A 439 3.65 -41.90 22.94
C GLU A 439 4.51 -42.29 21.73
N PHE A 440 3.91 -42.69 20.61
CA PHE A 440 4.60 -42.96 19.35
C PHE A 440 4.87 -41.69 18.53
N ALA A 441 4.45 -40.51 19.01
CA ALA A 441 4.75 -39.22 18.37
C ALA A 441 5.82 -38.44 19.15
N ARG A 442 6.89 -38.02 18.44
CA ARG A 442 7.91 -37.13 19.00
C ARG A 442 7.42 -35.69 19.02
N ASP A 443 7.79 -34.93 20.04
CA ASP A 443 7.48 -33.49 20.10
C ASP A 443 8.38 -32.70 19.15
N GLY A 444 7.79 -31.83 18.32
CA GLY A 444 8.50 -31.06 17.31
C GLY A 444 9.45 -30.01 17.86
N ILE A 445 9.16 -29.41 19.03
CA ILE A 445 10.07 -28.43 19.65
C ILE A 445 11.29 -29.14 20.18
N ASN A 446 11.09 -30.27 20.88
CA ASN A 446 12.20 -31.07 21.38
C ASN A 446 13.08 -31.56 20.24
N PHE A 447 12.47 -32.08 19.16
CA PHE A 447 13.20 -32.47 17.95
C PHE A 447 14.07 -31.33 17.39
N LEU A 448 13.50 -30.13 17.20
CA LEU A 448 14.26 -28.99 16.69
C LEU A 448 15.37 -28.57 17.65
N ARG A 449 15.09 -28.58 18.95
CA ARG A 449 16.04 -28.22 20.00
C ARG A 449 17.22 -29.19 20.05
N GLU A 450 16.97 -30.49 20.13
CA GLU A 450 17.98 -31.55 20.18
C GLU A 450 18.80 -31.56 18.89
N PHE A 451 18.16 -31.38 17.74
CA PHE A 451 18.88 -31.24 16.48
C PHE A 451 19.78 -30.00 16.48
N LYS A 452 19.27 -28.84 16.92
CA LYS A 452 20.02 -27.58 16.85
C LYS A 452 21.20 -27.54 17.84
N LEU A 453 21.07 -28.18 19.00
CA LEU A 453 22.08 -28.12 20.06
C LEU A 453 23.04 -29.32 20.01
N ASP A 454 22.48 -30.51 19.89
CA ASP A 454 23.20 -31.78 20.04
C ASP A 454 23.49 -32.44 18.69
N HIS A 455 23.02 -31.85 17.58
CA HIS A 455 23.08 -32.43 16.24
C HIS A 455 22.42 -33.82 16.17
N ASP A 456 21.48 -34.10 17.09
CA ASP A 456 20.73 -35.34 17.12
C ASP A 456 19.78 -35.40 15.92
N THR A 457 20.01 -36.37 15.04
CA THR A 457 19.18 -36.59 13.87
C THR A 457 17.98 -37.51 14.15
N ASP A 458 17.77 -37.93 15.40
CA ASP A 458 16.75 -38.92 15.79
C ASP A 458 16.94 -40.28 15.06
N GLY A 459 18.18 -40.57 14.68
CA GLY A 459 18.51 -41.73 13.85
C GLY A 459 17.80 -41.73 12.49
N LEU A 460 17.35 -40.57 12.00
CA LEU A 460 16.68 -40.46 10.70
C LEU A 460 17.65 -40.82 9.56
N HIS A 461 17.10 -41.56 8.60
CA HIS A 461 17.78 -41.98 7.38
C HIS A 461 17.13 -41.39 6.14
N LYS A 462 17.93 -41.24 5.09
CA LYS A 462 17.48 -40.70 3.81
C LYS A 462 16.32 -41.52 3.24
N GLY A 463 15.26 -40.83 2.83
CA GLY A 463 14.07 -41.42 2.21
C GLY A 463 12.99 -41.89 3.18
N GLN A 464 13.20 -41.76 4.50
CA GLN A 464 12.16 -42.10 5.47
C GLN A 464 10.97 -41.13 5.39
N GLU A 465 9.76 -41.67 5.47
CA GLU A 465 8.51 -40.92 5.44
C GLU A 465 8.16 -40.46 6.86
N VAL A 466 8.00 -39.15 7.04
CA VAL A 466 7.74 -38.54 8.34
C VAL A 466 6.42 -37.76 8.30
N ALA A 467 5.46 -38.16 9.13
CA ALA A 467 4.20 -37.45 9.30
C ALA A 467 4.36 -36.34 10.35
N ILE A 468 3.96 -35.12 10.01
CA ILE A 468 3.99 -33.97 10.91
C ILE A 468 2.55 -33.54 11.19
N ILE A 469 2.12 -33.59 12.44
CA ILE A 469 0.78 -33.15 12.83
C ILE A 469 0.84 -31.69 13.28
N GLY A 470 0.27 -30.78 12.50
CA GLY A 470 0.25 -29.36 12.86
C GLY A 470 0.13 -28.43 11.66
N GLY A 471 0.13 -27.12 11.93
CA GLY A 471 0.10 -26.10 10.88
C GLY A 471 0.70 -24.75 11.29
N GLY A 472 1.40 -24.68 12.42
CA GLY A 472 2.12 -23.47 12.85
C GLY A 472 3.55 -23.43 12.34
N ASN A 473 4.29 -22.37 12.68
CA ASN A 473 5.68 -22.18 12.27
C ASN A 473 6.57 -23.37 12.65
N THR A 474 6.36 -23.96 13.84
CA THR A 474 7.07 -25.19 14.26
C THR A 474 6.88 -26.35 13.27
N ALA A 475 5.68 -26.55 12.71
CA ALA A 475 5.44 -27.62 11.74
C ALA A 475 6.21 -27.38 10.44
N ILE A 476 6.29 -26.12 10.00
CA ILE A 476 7.05 -25.71 8.82
C ILE A 476 8.56 -25.89 9.04
N ASP A 477 9.08 -25.43 10.19
CA ASP A 477 10.49 -25.55 10.54
C ASP A 477 10.92 -27.02 10.68
N VAL A 478 10.09 -27.86 11.32
CA VAL A 478 10.30 -29.31 11.37
C VAL A 478 10.36 -29.88 9.95
N ALA A 479 9.39 -29.57 9.09
CA ALA A 479 9.36 -30.11 7.73
C ALA A 479 10.59 -29.71 6.92
N ARG A 480 10.98 -28.43 6.95
CA ARG A 480 12.14 -27.93 6.23
C ARG A 480 13.46 -28.49 6.77
N THR A 481 13.53 -28.76 8.08
CA THR A 481 14.68 -29.45 8.71
C THR A 481 14.75 -30.90 8.27
N LEU A 482 13.63 -31.62 8.23
CA LEU A 482 13.56 -33.01 7.76
C LEU A 482 13.98 -33.16 6.30
N LEU A 483 13.59 -32.23 5.42
CA LEU A 483 14.08 -32.21 4.03
C LEU A 483 15.61 -32.14 3.96
N ARG A 484 16.23 -31.34 4.84
CA ARG A 484 17.69 -31.19 4.92
C ARG A 484 18.38 -32.39 5.54
N LEU A 485 17.68 -33.15 6.39
CA LEU A 485 18.11 -34.46 6.84
C LEU A 485 17.91 -35.57 5.78
N GLY A 486 17.27 -35.24 4.65
CA GLY A 486 17.01 -36.17 3.55
C GLY A 486 15.77 -37.05 3.73
N ALA A 487 14.93 -36.76 4.73
CA ALA A 487 13.64 -37.40 4.94
C ALA A 487 12.56 -36.83 3.99
N VAL A 488 11.39 -37.47 3.95
CA VAL A 488 10.23 -37.10 3.14
C VAL A 488 9.09 -36.65 4.07
N PRO A 489 9.00 -35.35 4.38
CA PRO A 489 7.99 -34.83 5.32
C PRO A 489 6.64 -34.62 4.64
N THR A 490 5.57 -35.01 5.35
CA THR A 490 4.19 -34.65 5.01
C THR A 490 3.52 -34.01 6.22
N ILE A 491 3.05 -32.77 6.07
CA ILE A 491 2.30 -32.05 7.10
C ILE A 491 0.82 -32.41 6.97
N TYR A 492 0.21 -32.91 8.04
CA TYR A 492 -1.23 -33.12 8.16
C TYR A 492 -1.84 -31.99 8.98
N TYR A 493 -2.71 -31.22 8.34
CA TYR A 493 -3.36 -30.07 8.95
C TYR A 493 -4.88 -30.19 8.91
N ARG A 494 -5.52 -30.03 10.07
CA ARG A 494 -6.97 -30.24 10.24
C ARG A 494 -7.85 -29.15 9.59
N ARG A 495 -7.29 -28.05 9.08
CA ARG A 495 -8.02 -26.96 8.40
C ARG A 495 -7.45 -26.71 7.02
N THR A 496 -7.93 -25.66 6.33
CA THR A 496 -7.39 -25.25 5.03
C THR A 496 -6.19 -24.31 5.19
N ILE A 497 -5.50 -24.02 4.09
CA ILE A 497 -4.38 -23.06 4.06
C ILE A 497 -4.77 -21.67 4.58
N ARG A 498 -6.04 -21.25 4.42
CA ARG A 498 -6.51 -19.92 4.85
C ARG A 498 -6.51 -19.77 6.36
N GLU A 499 -6.76 -20.85 7.10
CA GLU A 499 -6.74 -20.85 8.55
C GLU A 499 -5.40 -21.33 9.12
N MET A 500 -4.38 -21.56 8.28
CA MET A 500 -3.06 -22.00 8.73
C MET A 500 -2.37 -20.87 9.51
N PRO A 501 -1.95 -21.10 10.76
CA PRO A 501 -1.33 -20.05 11.58
C PRO A 501 0.13 -19.77 11.21
N ALA A 502 0.77 -20.62 10.41
CA ALA A 502 2.13 -20.39 9.95
C ALA A 502 2.22 -19.15 9.04
N ILE A 503 3.38 -18.49 9.06
CA ILE A 503 3.66 -17.30 8.26
C ILE A 503 3.52 -17.65 6.77
N PRO A 504 2.66 -16.96 5.99
CA PRO A 504 2.34 -17.36 4.62
C PRO A 504 3.55 -17.47 3.69
N GLN A 505 4.54 -16.59 3.87
CA GLN A 505 5.78 -16.61 3.10
C GLN A 505 6.59 -17.89 3.38
N GLU A 506 6.63 -18.36 4.62
CA GLU A 506 7.33 -19.60 4.99
C GLU A 506 6.62 -20.84 4.46
N VAL A 507 5.29 -20.84 4.47
CA VAL A 507 4.50 -21.92 3.86
C VAL A 507 4.80 -22.00 2.37
N LYS A 508 4.86 -20.87 1.68
CA LYS A 508 5.23 -20.81 0.26
C LYS A 508 6.64 -21.32 0.01
N GLU A 509 7.62 -20.93 0.83
CA GLU A 509 8.99 -21.43 0.74
C GLU A 509 9.07 -22.94 0.98
N ALA A 510 8.36 -23.46 1.99
CA ALA A 510 8.32 -24.89 2.28
C ALA A 510 7.75 -25.70 1.11
N LEU A 511 6.66 -25.22 0.49
CA LEU A 511 6.09 -25.84 -0.71
C LEU A 511 7.07 -25.81 -1.89
N LEU A 512 7.80 -24.71 -2.08
CA LEU A 512 8.83 -24.60 -3.12
C LEU A 512 10.03 -25.53 -2.87
N GLU A 513 10.36 -25.78 -1.60
CA GLU A 513 11.39 -26.76 -1.19
C GLU A 513 10.92 -28.22 -1.33
N GLY A 514 9.62 -28.46 -1.58
CA GLY A 514 9.03 -29.79 -1.81
C GLY A 514 8.35 -30.41 -0.59
N VAL A 515 8.06 -29.64 0.46
CA VAL A 515 7.24 -30.11 1.59
C VAL A 515 5.82 -30.41 1.10
N ARG A 516 5.28 -31.59 1.47
CA ARG A 516 3.89 -31.96 1.19
C ARG A 516 2.98 -31.50 2.33
N ILE A 517 1.81 -30.98 1.99
CA ILE A 517 0.81 -30.56 2.98
C ILE A 517 -0.54 -31.19 2.60
N GLU A 518 -1.05 -32.03 3.48
CA GLU A 518 -2.37 -32.65 3.42
C GLU A 518 -3.32 -31.87 4.33
N PHE A 519 -4.20 -31.09 3.71
CA PHE A 519 -5.22 -30.32 4.41
C PHE A 519 -6.40 -31.20 4.83
N LEU A 520 -7.26 -30.63 5.68
CA LEU A 520 -8.50 -31.26 6.14
C LEU A 520 -8.30 -32.69 6.68
N SER A 521 -7.18 -32.90 7.39
CA SER A 521 -6.80 -34.21 7.94
C SER A 521 -6.35 -34.05 9.38
N ALA A 522 -6.85 -34.90 10.28
CA ALA A 522 -6.39 -34.92 11.68
C ALA A 522 -6.15 -36.35 12.17
N PRO A 523 -5.21 -36.54 13.11
CA PRO A 523 -4.93 -37.85 13.69
C PRO A 523 -6.02 -38.27 14.66
N VAL A 524 -6.30 -39.57 14.69
CA VAL A 524 -7.27 -40.22 15.60
C VAL A 524 -6.58 -41.21 16.53
N ALA A 525 -5.60 -41.97 16.03
CA ALA A 525 -4.85 -42.95 16.80
C ALA A 525 -3.49 -43.22 16.14
N LEU A 526 -2.55 -43.67 16.96
CA LEU A 526 -1.23 -44.16 16.55
C LEU A 526 -1.04 -45.58 17.07
N ALA A 527 -0.41 -46.44 16.29
CA ALA A 527 -0.06 -47.80 16.71
C ALA A 527 1.27 -48.24 16.11
N PRO A 528 2.03 -49.12 16.80
CA PRO A 528 3.24 -49.70 16.22
C PRO A 528 2.87 -50.63 15.06
N ALA A 529 3.57 -50.50 13.93
CA ALA A 529 3.33 -51.26 12.71
C ALA A 529 4.60 -51.98 12.24
N GLY A 530 5.17 -52.81 13.12
CA GLY A 530 6.44 -53.52 12.89
C GLY A 530 7.63 -52.83 13.59
N PRO A 531 8.87 -53.27 13.31
CA PRO A 531 10.04 -52.89 14.13
C PRO A 531 10.46 -51.41 14.00
N ALA A 532 9.99 -50.67 12.98
CA ALA A 532 10.41 -49.29 12.73
C ALA A 532 9.34 -48.39 12.09
N LYS A 533 8.07 -48.84 12.04
CA LYS A 533 6.97 -48.07 11.44
C LYS A 533 5.85 -47.81 12.43
N VAL A 534 5.14 -46.71 12.21
CA VAL A 534 3.96 -46.28 12.95
C VAL A 534 2.77 -46.26 11.99
N ALA A 535 1.70 -46.95 12.36
CA ALA A 535 0.39 -46.80 11.74
C ALA A 535 -0.27 -45.55 12.30
N LEU A 536 -0.53 -44.58 11.44
CA LEU A 536 -1.23 -43.34 11.76
C LEU A 536 -2.63 -43.37 11.16
N THR A 537 -3.64 -43.39 12.03
CA THR A 537 -5.05 -43.30 11.63
C THR A 537 -5.44 -41.83 11.52
N LEU A 538 -5.85 -41.43 10.32
CA LEU A 538 -6.31 -40.07 10.01
C LEU A 538 -7.81 -40.09 9.69
N ILE A 539 -8.50 -39.03 10.07
CA ILE A 539 -9.90 -38.77 9.67
C ILE A 539 -9.96 -37.50 8.82
N LYS A 540 -10.83 -37.50 7.80
CA LYS A 540 -11.08 -36.29 7.00
C LYS A 540 -11.90 -35.30 7.80
N MET A 541 -11.63 -34.02 7.55
CA MET A 541 -12.31 -32.89 8.16
C MET A 541 -13.11 -32.12 7.10
N GLU A 542 -14.20 -31.51 7.52
CA GLU A 542 -14.88 -30.45 6.79
C GLU A 542 -14.90 -29.16 7.61
N MET A 543 -15.06 -28.01 6.94
CA MET A 543 -15.06 -26.72 7.63
C MET A 543 -16.48 -26.36 8.05
N GLY A 544 -16.71 -26.25 9.35
CA GLY A 544 -17.92 -25.68 9.93
C GLY A 544 -17.88 -24.15 10.02
N GLU A 545 -18.73 -23.61 10.90
CA GLU A 545 -18.79 -22.18 11.18
C GLU A 545 -17.51 -21.66 11.85
N PRO A 546 -17.18 -20.36 11.68
CA PRO A 546 -16.14 -19.67 12.44
C PRO A 546 -16.26 -19.85 13.95
N ASP A 547 -15.13 -20.05 14.63
CA ASP A 547 -15.01 -19.94 16.08
C ASP A 547 -14.88 -18.47 16.54
N GLN A 548 -14.70 -18.25 17.85
CA GLN A 548 -14.56 -16.91 18.43
C GLN A 548 -13.34 -16.14 17.90
N SER A 549 -12.33 -16.83 17.36
CA SER A 549 -11.17 -16.20 16.71
C SER A 549 -11.43 -15.86 15.24
N GLY A 550 -12.64 -16.12 14.73
CA GLY A 550 -13.00 -15.99 13.31
C GLY A 550 -12.53 -17.17 12.44
N ARG A 551 -11.86 -18.17 13.02
CA ARG A 551 -11.33 -19.33 12.28
C ARG A 551 -12.39 -20.41 12.17
N ARG A 552 -12.65 -20.91 10.96
CA ARG A 552 -13.62 -22.00 10.77
C ARG A 552 -13.23 -23.25 11.56
N ARG A 553 -14.22 -23.86 12.22
CA ARG A 553 -14.04 -25.06 13.03
C ARG A 553 -13.88 -26.29 12.14
N PRO A 554 -12.90 -27.16 12.39
CA PRO A 554 -12.83 -28.45 11.71
C PRO A 554 -13.85 -29.42 12.32
N ILE A 555 -14.66 -30.06 11.50
CA ILE A 555 -15.66 -31.06 11.87
C ILE A 555 -15.23 -32.41 11.28
N PRO A 556 -15.10 -33.48 12.08
CA PRO A 556 -14.75 -34.80 11.56
C PRO A 556 -15.85 -35.34 10.65
N VAL A 557 -15.47 -35.95 9.53
CA VAL A 557 -16.37 -36.67 8.63
C VAL A 557 -16.38 -38.15 9.04
N PRO A 558 -17.44 -38.67 9.70
CA PRO A 558 -17.45 -40.04 10.20
C PRO A 558 -17.35 -41.06 9.07
N GLY A 559 -16.63 -42.17 9.28
CA GLY A 559 -16.45 -43.22 8.27
C GLY A 559 -15.41 -42.90 7.19
N SER A 560 -14.66 -41.81 7.36
CA SER A 560 -13.58 -41.39 6.45
C SER A 560 -12.18 -41.76 6.94
N GLU A 561 -12.10 -42.60 7.98
CA GLU A 561 -10.86 -43.00 8.60
C GLU A 561 -9.97 -43.78 7.63
N GLN A 562 -8.70 -43.41 7.56
CA GLN A 562 -7.69 -44.06 6.74
C GLN A 562 -6.43 -44.29 7.56
N ILE A 563 -5.77 -45.43 7.35
CA ILE A 563 -4.51 -45.77 8.00
C ILE A 563 -3.39 -45.58 6.99
N ILE A 564 -2.37 -44.81 7.38
CA ILE A 564 -1.12 -44.68 6.64
C ILE A 564 0.04 -45.23 7.47
N LEU A 565 1.04 -45.78 6.79
CA LEU A 565 2.24 -46.32 7.42
C LEU A 565 3.40 -45.36 7.19
N VAL A 566 3.95 -44.82 8.27
CA VAL A 566 5.09 -43.88 8.23
C VAL A 566 6.23 -44.36 9.13
N ASP A 567 7.44 -43.88 8.92
CA ASP A 567 8.60 -44.28 9.72
C ASP A 567 8.66 -43.51 11.06
N ARG A 568 8.14 -42.28 11.07
CA ARG A 568 8.07 -41.40 12.25
C ARG A 568 6.83 -40.51 12.23
N VAL A 569 6.37 -40.13 13.42
CA VAL A 569 5.33 -39.11 13.62
C VAL A 569 5.90 -38.02 14.52
N ILE A 570 5.78 -36.75 14.10
CA ILE A 570 6.17 -35.58 14.87
C ILE A 570 4.94 -34.70 15.12
N LYS A 571 4.67 -34.34 16.37
CA LYS A 571 3.58 -33.43 16.74
C LYS A 571 4.06 -31.99 16.88
N ALA A 572 3.31 -31.06 16.29
CA ALA A 572 3.56 -29.61 16.30
C ALA A 572 2.23 -28.83 16.39
N ILE A 573 1.44 -29.17 17.42
CA ILE A 573 0.04 -28.70 17.59
C ILE A 573 -0.12 -27.53 18.59
N GLY A 574 0.96 -26.87 18.95
CA GLY A 574 0.97 -25.73 19.86
C GLY A 574 1.83 -25.96 21.09
N GLN A 575 1.95 -24.89 21.88
CA GLN A 575 2.89 -24.78 23.00
C GLN A 575 2.16 -24.21 24.22
N ARG A 576 2.67 -24.49 25.42
CA ARG A 576 2.23 -23.90 26.68
C ARG A 576 3.43 -23.44 27.50
N SER A 577 3.18 -22.52 28.41
CA SER A 577 4.20 -21.91 29.26
C SER A 577 4.64 -22.84 30.39
N ASP A 578 5.92 -22.74 30.77
CA ASP A 578 6.41 -23.33 32.01
C ASP A 578 6.08 -22.38 33.17
N LEU A 579 5.08 -22.75 33.96
CA LEU A 579 4.62 -21.98 35.12
C LEU A 579 5.49 -22.20 36.36
N PHE A 580 6.55 -23.01 36.28
CA PHE A 580 7.47 -23.25 37.40
C PHE A 580 7.95 -21.95 38.07
N ALA A 581 8.21 -20.90 37.29
CA ALA A 581 8.70 -19.64 37.81
C ALA A 581 7.70 -18.93 38.73
N LEU A 582 6.39 -19.13 38.53
CA LEU A 582 5.30 -18.52 39.30
C LEU A 582 4.92 -19.32 40.56
N GLY A 583 5.58 -20.46 40.79
CA GLY A 583 5.28 -21.33 41.91
C GLY A 583 4.02 -22.18 41.72
N PRO A 584 3.50 -22.81 42.80
CA PRO A 584 2.38 -23.75 42.73
C PRO A 584 1.00 -23.07 42.61
N GLN A 585 0.94 -21.74 42.62
CA GLN A 585 -0.33 -21.00 42.62
C GLN A 585 -1.02 -21.07 41.25
N PRO A 586 -2.35 -21.19 41.20
CA PRO A 586 -3.11 -21.20 39.96
C PRO A 586 -3.31 -19.76 39.45
N VAL A 587 -2.21 -19.11 39.05
CA VAL A 587 -2.25 -17.77 38.45
C VAL A 587 -2.16 -17.90 36.93
N GLU A 588 -3.11 -17.30 36.23
CA GLU A 588 -3.04 -17.17 34.77
C GLU A 588 -2.10 -15.99 34.44
N PRO A 589 -0.97 -16.24 33.75
CA PRO A 589 -0.04 -15.18 33.39
C PRO A 589 -0.70 -14.17 32.45
N LYS A 590 -0.61 -12.88 32.81
CA LYS A 590 -1.08 -11.75 32.01
C LYS A 590 0.06 -10.76 31.85
N GLN A 591 0.08 -10.04 30.74
CA GLN A 591 1.15 -9.08 30.48
C GLN A 591 1.14 -7.99 31.55
N GLY A 592 2.33 -7.64 32.04
CA GLY A 592 2.50 -6.62 33.06
C GLY A 592 2.38 -7.16 34.48
N TYR A 593 2.04 -6.28 35.42
CA TYR A 593 1.99 -6.59 36.85
C TYR A 593 0.99 -7.70 37.15
N ILE A 594 1.41 -8.66 37.98
CA ILE A 594 0.57 -9.71 38.55
C ILE A 594 0.73 -9.77 40.06
N GLU A 595 -0.38 -10.04 40.75
CA GLU A 595 -0.37 -10.26 42.18
C GLU A 595 -0.09 -11.73 42.50
N LEU A 596 0.91 -11.97 43.36
CA LEU A 596 1.26 -13.29 43.89
C LEU A 596 1.28 -13.23 45.42
N GLU A 597 0.94 -14.33 46.10
CA GLU A 597 0.94 -14.37 47.58
C GLU A 597 2.35 -14.23 48.18
N SER A 598 3.41 -14.34 47.38
CA SER A 598 4.80 -14.17 47.81
C SER A 598 5.12 -12.75 48.29
N GLY A 599 4.27 -11.76 47.97
CA GLY A 599 4.50 -10.35 48.29
C GLY A 599 5.59 -9.69 47.46
N ALA A 600 6.18 -10.40 46.49
CA ALA A 600 7.12 -9.84 45.53
C ALA A 600 6.39 -9.11 44.39
N SER A 601 6.97 -8.01 43.91
CA SER A 601 6.44 -7.27 42.76
C SER A 601 6.81 -7.99 41.46
N VAL A 602 5.85 -8.72 40.88
CA VAL A 602 6.07 -9.60 39.74
C VAL A 602 5.37 -9.10 38.48
N PHE A 603 6.05 -9.22 37.35
CA PHE A 603 5.56 -8.81 36.03
C PHE A 603 5.78 -9.93 35.01
N CYS A 604 4.79 -10.24 34.16
CA CYS A 604 4.98 -11.22 33.09
C CYS A 604 5.18 -10.56 31.71
N ALA A 605 6.07 -11.14 30.91
CA ALA A 605 6.38 -10.65 29.56
C ALA A 605 6.52 -11.78 28.52
N GLY A 606 6.28 -11.45 27.25
CA GLY A 606 6.45 -12.34 26.10
C GLY A 606 5.47 -13.51 26.07
N ASP A 607 5.80 -14.56 25.31
CA ASP A 607 4.93 -15.70 24.97
C ASP A 607 4.30 -16.45 26.16
N MET A 608 4.75 -16.23 27.39
CA MET A 608 4.08 -16.78 28.57
C MET A 608 2.81 -16.03 28.96
N ALA A 609 2.69 -14.77 28.52
CA ALA A 609 1.60 -13.86 28.86
C ALA A 609 0.89 -13.31 27.62
N TRP A 610 1.64 -12.95 26.57
CA TRP A 610 1.07 -12.37 25.35
C TRP A 610 2.02 -12.54 24.14
N GLY A 611 1.43 -12.75 22.96
CA GLY A 611 2.13 -12.84 21.68
C GLY A 611 2.49 -14.26 21.24
N GLY A 612 3.29 -14.36 20.17
CA GLY A 612 3.87 -15.62 19.69
C GLY A 612 4.96 -15.44 18.62
N THR A 613 5.46 -14.21 18.47
CA THR A 613 6.51 -13.84 17.51
C THR A 613 7.60 -13.05 18.21
N VAL A 614 8.81 -13.05 17.63
CA VAL A 614 9.96 -12.33 18.20
C VAL A 614 9.65 -10.83 18.35
N ALA A 615 9.00 -10.20 17.37
CA ALA A 615 8.64 -8.79 17.42
C ALA A 615 7.63 -8.46 18.53
N GLU A 616 6.63 -9.32 18.75
CA GLU A 616 5.67 -9.16 19.86
C GLU A 616 6.35 -9.33 21.22
N ALA A 617 7.26 -10.29 21.34
CA ALA A 617 8.02 -10.49 22.57
C ALA A 617 8.91 -9.28 22.91
N ILE A 618 9.55 -8.67 21.92
CA ILE A 618 10.29 -7.40 22.08
C ILE A 618 9.37 -6.29 22.57
N GLY A 619 8.21 -6.11 21.91
CA GLY A 619 7.21 -5.12 22.31
C GLY A 619 6.71 -5.32 23.75
N SER A 620 6.45 -6.56 24.13
CA SER A 620 6.07 -6.95 25.49
C SER A 620 7.18 -6.60 26.49
N GLY A 621 8.45 -6.88 26.16
CA GLY A 621 9.60 -6.51 26.97
C GLY A 621 9.76 -4.99 27.14
N ASN A 622 9.55 -4.20 26.09
CA ASN A 622 9.57 -2.73 26.16
C ASN A 622 8.48 -2.21 27.11
N LYS A 623 7.24 -2.68 26.94
CA LYS A 623 6.10 -2.27 27.79
C LYS A 623 6.33 -2.60 29.27
N VAL A 624 6.75 -3.84 29.56
CA VAL A 624 7.00 -4.27 30.93
C VAL A 624 8.17 -3.50 31.56
N ALA A 625 9.20 -3.12 30.79
CA ALA A 625 10.28 -2.28 31.31
C ALA A 625 9.79 -0.86 31.70
N GLU A 626 8.89 -0.26 30.92
CA GLU A 626 8.26 1.01 31.28
C GLU A 626 7.38 0.87 32.52
N GLU A 627 6.58 -0.19 32.60
CA GLU A 627 5.72 -0.46 33.75
C GLU A 627 6.51 -0.68 35.05
N VAL A 628 7.58 -1.47 34.99
CA VAL A 628 8.49 -1.67 36.13
C VAL A 628 9.13 -0.36 36.55
N HIS A 629 9.58 0.46 35.60
CA HIS A 629 10.12 1.78 35.92
C HIS A 629 9.08 2.67 36.61
N ALA A 630 7.87 2.77 36.06
CA ALA A 630 6.79 3.55 36.64
C ALA A 630 6.44 3.06 38.06
N TYR A 631 6.33 1.74 38.24
CA TYR A 631 6.10 1.10 39.54
C TYR A 631 7.17 1.48 40.56
N LEU A 632 8.46 1.31 40.22
CA LEU A 632 9.57 1.63 41.11
C LEU A 632 9.72 3.13 41.39
N ARG A 633 9.21 4.01 40.52
CA ARG A 633 9.20 5.47 40.72
C ARG A 633 7.91 6.00 41.35
N GLY A 634 6.93 5.14 41.61
CA GLY A 634 5.62 5.56 42.12
C GLY A 634 4.86 6.45 41.15
N GLN A 635 5.11 6.30 39.84
CA GLN A 635 4.45 7.04 38.78
C GLN A 635 3.25 6.25 38.25
N PRO A 636 2.18 6.93 37.78
CA PRO A 636 1.08 6.24 37.13
C PRO A 636 1.58 5.61 35.82
N TYR A 637 1.27 4.33 35.61
CA TYR A 637 1.41 3.67 34.32
C TYR A 637 0.03 3.62 33.66
N HIS A 638 -0.12 4.28 32.52
CA HIS A 638 -1.33 4.23 31.71
C HIS A 638 -1.06 3.40 30.46
N GLU A 639 -1.78 2.29 30.32
CA GLU A 639 -1.68 1.41 29.14
C GLU A 639 -2.34 2.04 27.89
N GLU A 640 -3.21 3.04 28.08
CA GLU A 640 -3.93 3.73 27.00
C GLU A 640 -3.19 5.00 26.55
N GLU A 641 -2.34 4.86 25.55
CA GLU A 641 -2.12 5.98 24.63
C GLU A 641 -3.36 6.09 23.73
N THR A 642 -4.04 7.23 23.72
CA THR A 642 -4.92 7.57 22.59
C THR A 642 -4.05 7.61 21.35
N LEU A 643 -3.99 6.49 20.63
CA LEU A 643 -3.17 6.37 19.44
C LEU A 643 -3.70 7.39 18.42
N PRO A 644 -2.84 8.28 17.89
CA PRO A 644 -3.27 9.25 16.89
C PRO A 644 -3.81 8.50 15.66
N GLU A 645 -4.71 9.15 14.91
CA GLU A 645 -5.34 8.53 13.75
C GLU A 645 -4.29 8.11 12.72
N VAL A 646 -4.19 6.79 12.48
CA VAL A 646 -3.25 6.19 11.53
C VAL A 646 -3.62 6.61 10.11
N VAL A 647 -2.62 6.94 9.28
CA VAL A 647 -2.85 7.27 7.88
C VAL A 647 -3.32 6.03 7.11
N LEU A 648 -4.54 6.09 6.58
CA LEU A 648 -5.15 5.02 5.81
C LEU A 648 -4.86 5.17 4.31
N PRO A 649 -5.05 4.11 3.50
CA PRO A 649 -4.84 4.21 2.07
C PRO A 649 -5.67 5.32 1.39
N LYS A 650 -6.92 5.52 1.83
CA LYS A 650 -7.81 6.57 1.32
C LYS A 650 -7.26 8.00 1.53
N ASP A 651 -6.34 8.18 2.48
CA ASP A 651 -5.78 9.49 2.83
C ASP A 651 -4.58 9.85 1.94
N ILE A 652 -4.04 8.88 1.19
CA ILE A 652 -2.87 9.04 0.32
C ILE A 652 -3.32 9.48 -1.07
N ASN A 653 -2.68 10.52 -1.60
CA ASN A 653 -2.90 10.93 -2.98
C ASN A 653 -1.93 10.17 -3.91
N TYR A 654 -2.40 9.02 -4.42
CA TYR A 654 -1.62 8.11 -5.25
C TYR A 654 -1.20 8.68 -6.61
N SER A 655 -1.81 9.77 -7.08
CA SER A 655 -1.47 10.38 -8.38
C SER A 655 -0.04 10.92 -8.46
N TYR A 656 0.60 11.13 -7.31
CA TYR A 656 1.98 11.60 -7.21
C TYR A 656 3.03 10.48 -7.15
N TYR A 657 2.62 9.22 -7.14
CA TYR A 657 3.51 8.08 -7.03
C TYR A 657 3.44 7.19 -8.27
N LEU A 658 4.61 6.76 -8.75
CA LEU A 658 4.72 5.81 -9.85
C LEU A 658 4.85 4.37 -9.33
N PRO A 659 4.22 3.39 -10.02
CA PRO A 659 4.49 1.98 -9.75
C PRO A 659 5.97 1.66 -9.97
N MET A 660 6.58 0.94 -9.02
CA MET A 660 7.98 0.52 -9.04
C MET A 660 8.09 -0.92 -8.57
N ALA A 661 8.93 -1.72 -9.24
CA ALA A 661 9.16 -3.12 -8.88
C ALA A 661 9.80 -3.24 -7.49
N ARG A 662 9.23 -4.13 -6.67
CA ARG A 662 9.77 -4.49 -5.35
C ARG A 662 11.07 -5.26 -5.49
N HIS A 663 12.06 -4.91 -4.68
CA HIS A 663 13.29 -5.66 -4.55
C HIS A 663 13.10 -6.77 -3.51
N TYR A 664 13.44 -8.00 -3.89
CA TYR A 664 13.27 -9.19 -3.06
C TYR A 664 14.61 -9.70 -2.57
N ASN A 665 14.59 -10.38 -1.42
CA ASN A 665 15.77 -11.08 -0.91
C ASN A 665 16.33 -12.05 -1.95
N LYS A 666 17.65 -12.09 -2.07
CA LYS A 666 18.34 -13.12 -2.85
C LYS A 666 18.17 -14.45 -2.13
N LEU A 667 17.61 -15.45 -2.80
CA LEU A 667 17.41 -16.79 -2.25
C LEU A 667 18.56 -17.72 -2.64
N HIS A 668 19.00 -18.52 -1.68
CA HIS A 668 19.90 -19.63 -1.92
C HIS A 668 19.12 -20.81 -2.49
N HIS A 669 19.44 -21.19 -3.73
CA HIS A 669 18.85 -22.34 -4.40
C HIS A 669 19.86 -23.47 -4.52
N ALA A 670 19.65 -24.55 -3.77
CA ALA A 670 20.44 -25.76 -3.88
C ALA A 670 19.75 -26.78 -4.81
N ARG A 671 20.53 -27.52 -5.59
CA ARG A 671 20.01 -28.66 -6.38
C ARG A 671 19.48 -29.80 -5.51
N SER A 672 20.03 -29.92 -4.30
CA SER A 672 19.63 -30.88 -3.27
C SER A 672 19.73 -30.18 -1.92
N LEU A 673 18.65 -30.21 -1.13
CA LEU A 673 18.63 -29.66 0.22
C LEU A 673 19.24 -30.61 1.26
N ALA A 674 19.38 -31.90 0.93
CA ALA A 674 19.96 -32.88 1.85
C ALA A 674 21.41 -32.50 2.20
N GLY A 675 21.67 -32.28 3.49
CA GLY A 675 22.95 -31.83 4.04
C GLY A 675 23.21 -30.32 3.92
N ASP A 676 22.31 -29.54 3.30
CA ASP A 676 22.49 -28.10 3.13
C ASP A 676 21.74 -27.31 4.21
N PHE A 677 22.51 -26.79 5.17
CA PHE A 677 22.04 -25.92 6.25
C PHE A 677 22.49 -24.47 6.08
N SER A 678 22.93 -24.08 4.87
CA SER A 678 23.25 -22.69 4.57
C SER A 678 22.02 -21.80 4.66
N GLU A 679 22.25 -20.52 4.97
CA GLU A 679 21.18 -19.54 5.11
C GLU A 679 20.39 -19.39 3.80
N VAL A 680 19.07 -19.54 3.87
CA VAL A 680 18.18 -19.57 2.69
C VAL A 680 17.99 -18.19 2.08
N SER A 681 17.79 -17.17 2.92
CA SER A 681 17.65 -15.78 2.48
C SER A 681 18.97 -15.06 2.71
N LYS A 682 19.55 -14.45 1.67
CA LYS A 682 20.84 -13.73 1.74
C LYS A 682 20.69 -12.21 1.87
N GLY A 683 19.46 -11.69 1.96
CA GLY A 683 19.20 -10.25 2.05
C GLY A 683 19.32 -9.53 0.70
N MET A 684 19.49 -8.21 0.78
CA MET A 684 19.72 -7.27 -0.32
C MET A 684 21.05 -6.54 -0.11
N ASP A 685 21.70 -6.12 -1.19
CA ASP A 685 22.89 -5.25 -1.10
C ASP A 685 22.51 -3.78 -0.89
N GLU A 686 23.51 -2.91 -0.70
CA GLU A 686 23.28 -1.48 -0.39
C GLU A 686 22.51 -0.76 -1.51
N GLU A 687 22.82 -1.03 -2.78
CA GLU A 687 22.13 -0.40 -3.91
C GLU A 687 20.67 -0.83 -3.96
N GLU A 688 20.41 -2.12 -3.77
CA GLU A 688 19.07 -2.69 -3.71
C GLU A 688 18.25 -2.14 -2.53
N VAL A 689 18.88 -1.98 -1.36
CA VAL A 689 18.24 -1.41 -0.15
C VAL A 689 17.89 0.05 -0.34
N VAL A 690 18.80 0.85 -0.89
CA VAL A 690 18.54 2.27 -1.19
C VAL A 690 17.44 2.41 -2.24
N ALA A 691 17.46 1.57 -3.28
CA ALA A 691 16.39 1.56 -4.29
C ALA A 691 15.02 1.15 -3.69
N GLU A 692 14.99 0.18 -2.79
CA GLU A 692 13.76 -0.27 -2.13
C GLU A 692 13.21 0.76 -1.16
N THR A 693 14.07 1.48 -0.41
CA THR A 693 13.65 2.54 0.52
C THR A 693 13.12 3.77 -0.22
N ALA A 694 13.63 4.08 -1.41
CA ALA A 694 13.10 5.14 -2.28
C ALA A 694 11.66 4.90 -2.75
N ARG A 695 11.12 3.69 -2.55
CA ARG A 695 9.70 3.36 -2.78
C ARG A 695 8.79 3.80 -1.62
N CYS A 696 9.31 4.35 -0.52
CA CYS A 696 8.47 4.76 0.60
C CYS A 696 7.49 5.88 0.21
N LEU A 697 6.24 5.80 0.67
CA LEU A 697 5.23 6.86 0.47
C LEU A 697 5.27 7.95 1.56
N HIS A 698 6.15 7.82 2.55
CA HIS A 698 6.27 8.75 3.68
C HIS A 698 4.94 9.06 4.39
N CYS A 699 4.04 8.07 4.49
CA CYS A 699 2.68 8.25 5.03
C CYS A 699 2.68 9.04 6.34
N GLY A 700 1.95 10.17 6.36
CA GLY A 700 1.72 10.98 7.54
C GLY A 700 2.86 11.89 7.97
N GLU A 701 3.96 12.00 7.22
CA GLU A 701 5.05 12.93 7.56
C GLU A 701 5.58 13.64 6.31
N CYS A 702 5.85 14.94 6.45
CA CYS A 702 6.32 15.76 5.35
C CYS A 702 7.75 15.34 4.98
N PHE A 703 7.95 14.98 3.71
CA PHE A 703 9.27 14.67 3.14
C PHE A 703 9.76 15.78 2.20
N SER A 704 9.26 17.00 2.36
CA SER A 704 9.64 18.19 1.58
C SER A 704 9.55 18.03 0.05
N CYS A 705 8.51 17.36 -0.45
CA CYS A 705 8.33 17.15 -1.91
C CYS A 705 8.11 18.43 -2.73
N GLY A 706 7.76 19.55 -2.08
CA GLY A 706 7.54 20.83 -2.74
C GLY A 706 6.16 21.04 -3.37
N ASN A 707 5.25 20.05 -3.34
CA ASN A 707 3.90 20.20 -3.92
C ASN A 707 3.14 21.38 -3.30
N CYS A 708 3.09 21.46 -1.97
CA CYS A 708 2.41 22.55 -1.27
C CYS A 708 2.98 23.92 -1.63
N TYR A 709 4.28 24.02 -1.90
CA TYR A 709 4.92 25.23 -2.41
C TYR A 709 4.43 25.55 -3.84
N ASN A 710 4.51 24.59 -4.75
CA ASN A 710 4.15 24.76 -6.16
C ASN A 710 2.67 25.13 -6.37
N PHE A 711 1.79 24.58 -5.54
CA PHE A 711 0.35 24.80 -5.63
C PHE A 711 -0.16 25.93 -4.73
N CYS A 712 0.70 26.60 -3.97
CA CYS A 712 0.26 27.72 -3.13
C CYS A 712 -0.05 28.95 -3.99
N PRO A 713 -1.32 29.39 -4.10
CA PRO A 713 -1.66 30.52 -4.96
C PRO A 713 -1.14 31.86 -4.44
N ASP A 714 -0.77 31.93 -3.15
CA ASP A 714 -0.33 33.15 -2.47
C ASP A 714 1.18 33.15 -2.14
N ALA A 715 1.93 32.11 -2.55
CA ALA A 715 3.31 31.82 -2.09
C ALA A 715 3.51 32.01 -0.58
N ALA A 716 2.54 31.51 0.19
CA ALA A 716 2.61 31.44 1.64
C ALA A 716 3.44 30.26 2.15
N ILE A 717 4.12 29.50 1.28
CA ILE A 717 5.01 28.41 1.66
C ILE A 717 6.44 28.83 1.36
N HIS A 718 7.34 28.67 2.32
CA HIS A 718 8.79 28.90 2.13
C HIS A 718 9.59 27.72 2.71
N VAL A 719 10.88 27.69 2.39
CA VAL A 719 11.83 26.71 2.93
C VAL A 719 12.61 27.38 4.05
N ASP A 720 12.64 26.78 5.25
CA ASP A 720 13.45 27.29 6.37
C ASP A 720 14.94 26.95 6.21
N GLU A 721 15.77 27.45 7.14
CA GLU A 721 17.22 27.24 7.12
C GLU A 721 17.62 25.75 7.18
N GLU A 722 16.73 24.89 7.71
CA GLU A 722 16.92 23.45 7.76
C GLU A 722 16.32 22.69 6.55
N GLY A 723 15.87 23.40 5.52
CA GLY A 723 15.32 22.78 4.30
C GLY A 723 13.88 22.27 4.44
N ARG A 724 13.16 22.68 5.49
CA ARG A 724 11.78 22.22 5.75
C ARG A 724 10.78 23.22 5.20
N LEU A 725 9.68 22.70 4.67
CA LEU A 725 8.58 23.54 4.20
C LEU A 725 7.83 24.13 5.40
N ARG A 726 7.61 25.45 5.36
CA ARG A 726 6.94 26.25 6.38
C ARG A 726 5.84 27.10 5.77
N ILE A 727 4.77 27.29 6.54
CA ILE A 727 3.65 28.13 6.15
C ILE A 727 3.86 29.50 6.79
N ASP A 728 3.93 30.54 5.98
CA ASP A 728 3.83 31.91 6.42
C ASP A 728 2.35 32.28 6.59
N TYR A 729 1.90 32.30 7.84
CA TYR A 729 0.52 32.61 8.20
C TYR A 729 0.15 34.07 8.00
N ASP A 730 1.10 34.98 7.76
CA ASP A 730 0.77 36.36 7.38
C ASP A 730 0.23 36.44 5.95
N TYR A 731 0.51 35.44 5.11
CA TYR A 731 0.07 35.39 3.71
C TYR A 731 -0.96 34.27 3.45
N CYS A 732 -0.96 33.21 4.26
CA CYS A 732 -1.85 32.06 4.08
C CYS A 732 -3.34 32.42 4.27
N LYS A 733 -4.12 32.41 3.19
CA LYS A 733 -5.58 32.63 3.21
C LYS A 733 -6.40 31.41 3.66
N GLY A 734 -5.77 30.27 3.93
CA GLY A 734 -6.46 29.05 4.37
C GLY A 734 -7.27 28.32 3.28
N CYS A 735 -6.89 28.44 2.00
CA CYS A 735 -7.64 27.84 0.88
C CYS A 735 -7.60 26.30 0.82
N GLY A 736 -6.62 25.65 1.46
CA GLY A 736 -6.56 24.20 1.56
C GLY A 736 -5.91 23.44 0.42
N ILE A 737 -5.51 24.10 -0.66
CA ILE A 737 -4.95 23.41 -1.83
C ILE A 737 -3.71 22.59 -1.43
N CYS A 738 -2.83 23.15 -0.60
CA CYS A 738 -1.68 22.42 -0.06
C CYS A 738 -2.03 21.13 0.70
N VAL A 739 -3.18 21.10 1.40
CA VAL A 739 -3.68 19.91 2.11
C VAL A 739 -4.15 18.85 1.11
N GLN A 740 -4.92 19.25 0.10
CA GLN A 740 -5.42 18.36 -0.95
C GLN A 740 -4.30 17.78 -1.83
N GLU A 741 -3.30 18.59 -2.15
CA GLU A 741 -2.17 18.20 -3.00
C GLU A 741 -1.02 17.54 -2.22
N CYS A 742 -1.18 17.34 -0.91
CA CYS A 742 -0.19 16.64 -0.08
C CYS A 742 -0.20 15.14 -0.42
N PRO A 743 0.88 14.60 -1.00
CA PRO A 743 0.87 13.22 -1.49
C PRO A 743 0.83 12.19 -0.35
N CYS A 744 1.47 12.50 0.77
CA CYS A 744 1.61 11.60 1.91
C CYS A 744 0.64 11.90 3.07
N SER A 745 -0.27 12.86 2.91
CA SER A 745 -1.24 13.22 3.95
C SER A 745 -0.61 13.78 5.24
N ALA A 746 0.48 14.53 5.11
CA ALA A 746 1.20 15.18 6.21
C ALA A 746 0.65 16.57 6.59
N MET A 747 -0.43 17.01 5.94
CA MET A 747 -1.07 18.29 6.23
C MET A 747 -2.53 18.08 6.61
N GLN A 748 -3.03 18.88 7.55
CA GLN A 748 -4.43 18.89 7.97
C GLN A 748 -4.94 20.32 8.16
N PHE A 749 -6.25 20.47 8.34
CA PHE A 749 -6.84 21.73 8.77
C PHE A 749 -7.07 21.74 10.27
N GLN A 750 -6.71 22.84 10.91
CA GLN A 750 -7.19 23.20 12.24
C GLN A 750 -8.18 24.36 12.12
N LEU A 751 -9.30 24.24 12.82
CA LEU A 751 -10.20 25.35 13.05
C LEU A 751 -9.48 26.32 13.98
N THR A 752 -9.27 27.55 13.53
CA THR A 752 -8.67 28.61 14.34
C THR A 752 -9.58 28.87 15.55
N GLU A 753 -9.04 28.79 16.77
CA GLU A 753 -9.77 29.06 18.03
C GLU A 753 -10.43 30.46 18.07
N ALA A 754 -10.03 31.38 17.18
CA ALA A 754 -10.56 32.75 17.09
C ALA A 754 -12.01 32.86 16.55
N VAL A 755 -12.74 31.75 16.37
CA VAL A 755 -14.13 31.74 15.84
C VAL A 755 -15.13 31.17 16.86
N LEU A 756 -14.78 31.06 18.14
CA LEU A 756 -15.74 30.78 19.23
C LEU A 756 -16.05 32.03 20.07
#